data_AF-U2QLT4-F1
#
_entry.id   AF-U2QLT4-F1
#
_cell.length_a   1.000
_cell.length_b   1.000
_cell.length_c   1.000
_cell.angle_alpha   90.00
_cell.angle_beta   90.00
_cell.angle_gamma   90.00
#
_symmetry.space_group_name_H-M   'P 1'
#
loop_
_entity.id
_entity.type
_entity.pdbx_description
1 polymer ?
#
loop_
_entity_poly.entity_id
_entity_poly.type
_entity_poly.pdbx_seq_one_letter_code
_entity_poly.pdbx_strand_id
1 'polypeptide(L)'
;MKRVIVALSLGLMIGTPVQAKKKKKVEAPKKEVRTPAKAGLFNVQHWKDKYYFQVPDSLLGRLFMVNTRYVSTPVAAGLYGGELANSQVLYWEKRGKELHLRANMYDTRVDSTDAIALAVRNASQDPIVYALKIDSTVTDTAGKKLYSVEVTNMFNADNSVFSIYNSLKDRFGITSFKKDLSYIDYIHTFPMNTEVVTVKTFGSKSTTKLPAGQETGNVTIKLNTSFVLLPKEPMAFRTFDPRVGYFTESFSEFGDNQQKAERRKIISRWRLEPKDVEAYKRGELVEPVKQIVYYIDPATPKKWRPYLIAGVEDWNKAFEAAGFKNAITAKEWPNDSTMSLEDARYSVIRYLASDIPNAYGPHVSDPRSGEIIESHIGWYHNVMSLLHDWYQTQAGAIDQRARKPKFDDELMGQLIRFVSSHEIGHTLGLRHNMGASSATPVDSLRNKAWVERHGHTASIMDYARFNYVAQPEDNIDEAGTFPRIGDYDKWAINWGYRCFPDSKGEKDERLTLNKMTIAKLKESRRYWFGGEGNDNDPKAQTEDLGDDAMKAGSYGIKNLKRIIKHLPEWNYEEGDMDENVRSAYRSLVQQMSRYANHVAANIGGGYHDFKSVEQPGETFTPVDRATQKRALAWLEENVFKEPTWLISEPYVRRLVRVPENNIFGIADRVLDKLTSAMTINLVSKHATGAGSYQPMELVNDLVGCLFRSTATGTKATLWTRHLQRRAVGNFIKAWKVTVVDEQRPYALAAIQQIKTRLQQARTTDAATRAHYADLLQQIKIALSGMPTAKESKAGAVME
;
A
#
# COMPACT_ATOMS: atom_id res chain seq x y z
N MET A 1 -25.10 50.54 53.59
CA MET A 1 -26.29 51.40 53.38
C MET A 1 -26.03 52.36 52.23
N LYS A 2 -27.01 52.49 51.31
CA LYS A 2 -27.43 53.62 50.43
C LYS A 2 -26.46 54.83 50.28
N ARG A 3 -26.27 55.55 49.16
CA ARG A 3 -26.84 55.69 47.80
C ARG A 3 -25.87 56.64 47.04
N VAL A 4 -25.48 56.36 45.80
CA VAL A 4 -25.79 57.10 44.55
C VAL A 4 -26.16 58.60 44.73
N ILE A 5 -25.45 59.51 44.04
CA ILE A 5 -25.97 60.47 43.02
C ILE A 5 -24.85 61.36 42.46
N VAL A 6 -24.90 61.50 41.14
CA VAL A 6 -24.13 62.35 40.22
C VAL A 6 -24.71 63.77 40.19
N ALA A 7 -23.86 64.80 40.10
CA ALA A 7 -24.24 66.07 39.46
C ALA A 7 -23.00 66.84 38.96
N LEU A 8 -22.94 67.02 37.63
CA LEU A 8 -22.09 67.98 36.93
C LEU A 8 -22.70 69.38 37.02
N SER A 9 -21.88 70.42 37.14
CA SER A 9 -22.09 71.69 36.42
C SER A 9 -20.81 72.53 36.38
N LEU A 10 -20.43 72.91 35.16
CA LEU A 10 -19.32 73.77 34.78
C LEU A 10 -19.59 75.23 35.19
N GLY A 11 -18.54 75.97 35.57
CA GLY A 11 -18.57 77.43 35.72
C GLY A 11 -17.17 78.05 35.77
N LEU A 12 -16.70 78.47 34.60
CA LEU A 12 -15.68 79.49 34.26
C LEU A 12 -14.42 79.73 35.12
N MET A 13 -13.31 79.44 34.43
CA MET A 13 -11.93 79.91 34.50
C MET A 13 -11.63 81.31 35.07
N ILE A 14 -10.57 81.38 35.89
CA ILE A 14 -9.54 82.43 35.83
C ILE A 14 -8.16 81.73 35.85
N GLY A 15 -7.35 82.02 34.82
CA GLY A 15 -6.10 81.33 34.52
C GLY A 15 -4.88 81.83 35.31
N THR A 16 -3.94 80.91 35.52
CA THR A 16 -2.54 81.17 35.85
C THR A 16 -1.66 80.56 34.75
N PRO A 17 -0.51 81.19 34.40
CA PRO A 17 0.23 80.84 33.20
C PRO A 17 0.96 79.51 33.34
N VAL A 18 0.65 78.57 32.44
CA VAL A 18 1.33 77.28 32.32
C VAL A 18 2.68 77.46 31.64
N GLN A 19 3.74 77.11 32.36
CA GLN A 19 5.09 76.95 31.84
C GLN A 19 5.11 75.85 30.77
N ALA A 20 5.45 76.21 29.55
CA ALA A 20 5.46 75.31 28.40
C ALA A 20 6.50 74.18 28.57
N LYS A 21 6.05 72.99 28.96
CA LYS A 21 6.82 71.75 28.77
C LYS A 21 6.96 71.49 27.28
N LYS A 22 8.19 71.52 26.76
CA LYS A 22 8.56 71.04 25.42
C LYS A 22 7.93 69.66 25.20
N LYS A 23 7.01 69.57 24.23
CA LYS A 23 6.54 68.29 23.68
C LYS A 23 7.76 67.54 23.13
N LYS A 24 8.11 66.41 23.75
CA LYS A 24 8.96 65.39 23.11
C LYS A 24 8.26 65.02 21.81
N LYS A 25 8.88 65.31 20.67
CA LYS A 25 8.55 64.71 19.38
C LYS A 25 8.65 63.20 19.59
N VAL A 26 7.51 62.51 19.68
CA VAL A 26 7.48 61.06 19.48
C VAL A 26 7.74 60.90 17.99
N GLU A 27 8.99 60.60 17.63
CA GLU A 27 9.28 60.09 16.30
C GLU A 27 8.33 58.91 16.07
N ALA A 28 7.54 58.99 15.00
CA ALA A 28 6.78 57.85 14.53
C ALA A 28 7.77 56.69 14.37
N PRO A 29 7.49 55.49 14.92
CA PRO A 29 8.41 54.37 14.79
C PRO A 29 8.73 54.19 13.31
N LYS A 30 10.02 54.29 12.95
CA LYS A 30 10.49 53.96 11.60
C LYS A 30 9.88 52.60 11.26
N LYS A 31 9.00 52.55 10.25
CA LYS A 31 8.46 51.28 9.75
C LYS A 31 9.67 50.45 9.33
N GLU A 32 10.01 49.43 10.13
CA GLU A 32 11.07 48.50 9.77
C GLU A 32 10.68 47.83 8.45
N VAL A 33 11.55 47.98 7.46
CA VAL A 33 11.37 47.37 6.14
C VAL A 33 11.77 45.90 6.27
N ARG A 34 10.81 45.01 6.02
CA ARG A 34 11.09 43.56 5.98
C ARG A 34 11.90 43.21 4.73
N THR A 35 12.62 42.10 4.77
CA THR A 35 13.34 41.50 3.63
C THR A 35 12.38 41.24 2.47
N PRO A 36 12.77 41.36 1.19
CA PRO A 36 11.88 41.00 0.08
C PRO A 36 11.38 39.55 0.19
N ALA A 37 10.11 39.33 -0.14
CA ALA A 37 9.54 37.99 -0.15
C ALA A 37 9.98 37.22 -1.42
N LYS A 38 10.30 35.93 -1.29
CA LYS A 38 10.50 35.03 -2.43
C LYS A 38 9.15 34.71 -3.05
N ALA A 39 9.00 34.95 -4.35
CA ALA A 39 7.74 34.74 -5.07
C ALA A 39 7.47 33.25 -5.33
N GLY A 40 6.20 32.87 -5.26
CA GLY A 40 5.72 31.51 -5.51
C GLY A 40 4.21 31.41 -5.30
N LEU A 41 3.68 30.24 -4.94
CA LEU A 41 2.27 30.02 -4.65
C LEU A 41 1.79 30.97 -3.54
N PHE A 42 2.53 30.96 -2.44
CA PHE A 42 2.51 32.02 -1.44
C PHE A 42 3.86 32.71 -1.50
N ASN A 43 3.91 34.04 -1.50
CA ASN A 43 5.22 34.66 -1.36
C ASN A 43 5.71 34.41 0.07
N VAL A 44 6.95 33.94 0.21
CA VAL A 44 7.53 33.57 1.51
C VAL A 44 8.56 34.60 1.93
N GLN A 45 8.41 35.14 3.13
CA GLN A 45 9.32 36.12 3.71
C GLN A 45 9.79 35.63 5.08
N HIS A 46 11.11 35.57 5.28
CA HIS A 46 11.71 35.27 6.58
C HIS A 46 12.32 36.56 7.16
N TRP A 47 11.84 36.98 8.33
CA TRP A 47 12.25 38.22 8.98
C TRP A 47 12.22 38.10 10.50
N LYS A 48 13.35 38.38 11.17
CA LYS A 48 13.53 38.28 12.63
C LYS A 48 13.00 36.96 13.21
N ASP A 49 13.47 35.85 12.64
CA ASP A 49 13.13 34.47 13.03
C ASP A 49 11.64 34.10 12.87
N LYS A 50 10.90 34.88 12.08
CA LYS A 50 9.50 34.63 11.76
C LYS A 50 9.30 34.45 10.28
N TYR A 51 8.44 33.49 9.94
CA TYR A 51 7.99 33.25 8.59
C TYR A 51 6.65 33.93 8.36
N TYR A 52 6.55 34.59 7.21
CA TYR A 52 5.34 35.24 6.72
C TYR A 52 4.98 34.67 5.36
N PHE A 53 3.69 34.39 5.17
CA PHE A 53 3.11 34.17 3.86
C PHE A 53 2.47 35.47 3.40
N GLN A 54 2.66 35.81 2.13
CA GLN A 54 1.83 36.80 1.44
C GLN A 54 0.93 36.05 0.48
N VAL A 55 -0.35 35.94 0.83
CA VAL A 55 -1.34 35.17 0.09
C VAL A 55 -2.03 36.09 -0.93
N PRO A 56 -1.92 35.84 -2.24
CA PRO A 56 -2.65 36.61 -3.24
C PRO A 56 -4.16 36.53 -3.05
N ASP A 57 -4.87 37.64 -3.26
CA ASP A 57 -6.33 37.71 -3.20
C ASP A 57 -7.00 36.73 -4.19
N SER A 58 -6.34 36.46 -5.32
CA SER A 58 -6.79 35.47 -6.31
C SER A 58 -6.75 34.02 -5.84
N LEU A 59 -6.12 33.75 -4.68
CA LEU A 59 -6.10 32.43 -4.07
C LEU A 59 -7.14 32.24 -2.95
N LEU A 60 -7.90 33.29 -2.60
CA LEU A 60 -9.02 33.13 -1.66
C LEU A 60 -10.08 32.18 -2.25
N GLY A 61 -10.51 31.21 -1.45
CA GLY A 61 -11.43 30.14 -1.87
C GLY A 61 -10.85 29.13 -2.86
N ARG A 62 -9.60 29.28 -3.30
CA ARG A 62 -8.90 28.25 -4.08
C ARG A 62 -8.47 27.12 -3.18
N LEU A 63 -8.54 25.90 -3.72
CA LEU A 63 -8.33 24.68 -2.98
C LEU A 63 -6.90 24.18 -3.18
N PHE A 64 -6.31 23.70 -2.10
CA PHE A 64 -4.95 23.16 -2.06
C PHE A 64 -5.01 21.74 -1.52
N MET A 65 -4.40 20.79 -2.21
CA MET A 65 -4.09 19.51 -1.62
C MET A 65 -2.88 19.67 -0.72
N VAL A 66 -3.02 19.35 0.56
CA VAL A 66 -1.99 19.54 1.58
C VAL A 66 -1.54 18.20 2.12
N ASN A 67 -0.38 17.76 1.66
CA ASN A 67 0.20 16.47 2.03
C ASN A 67 1.39 16.68 2.97
N THR A 68 1.33 16.08 4.14
CA THR A 68 2.48 15.98 5.05
C THR A 68 3.15 14.62 4.85
N ARG A 69 4.45 14.60 4.59
CA ARG A 69 5.26 13.39 4.38
C ARG A 69 6.42 13.34 5.34
N TYR A 70 6.91 12.14 5.62
CA TYR A 70 8.17 11.99 6.35
C TYR A 70 9.32 12.42 5.45
N VAL A 71 10.26 13.20 5.98
CA VAL A 71 11.58 13.41 5.36
C VAL A 71 12.56 12.42 5.97
N SER A 72 12.55 12.30 7.29
CA SER A 72 13.31 11.31 8.04
C SER A 72 12.58 10.93 9.32
N THR A 73 12.79 9.69 9.74
CA THR A 73 12.11 9.06 10.88
C THR A 73 13.14 8.53 11.88
N PRO A 74 12.74 8.30 13.15
CA PRO A 74 13.57 7.59 14.10
C PRO A 74 13.93 6.18 13.61
N VAL A 75 15.13 5.72 13.98
CA VAL A 75 15.56 4.34 13.71
C VAL A 75 14.52 3.35 14.25
N ALA A 76 14.27 2.28 13.48
CA ALA A 76 13.31 1.23 13.79
C ALA A 76 11.83 1.68 13.92
N ALA A 77 11.47 2.86 13.40
CA ALA A 77 10.08 3.31 13.36
C ALA A 77 9.20 2.53 12.36
N GLY A 78 9.81 1.82 11.40
CA GLY A 78 9.09 1.12 10.33
C GLY A 78 8.27 2.08 9.47
N LEU A 79 8.76 3.32 9.32
CA LEU A 79 8.24 4.39 8.47
C LEU A 79 9.44 5.06 7.82
N TYR A 80 9.29 5.51 6.59
CA TYR A 80 10.44 5.94 5.81
C TYR A 80 10.20 7.26 5.08
N GLY A 81 11.30 7.88 4.64
CA GLY A 81 11.27 9.13 3.89
C GLY A 81 10.37 9.02 2.66
N GLY A 82 9.51 10.01 2.49
CA GLY A 82 8.53 10.16 1.41
C GLY A 82 7.18 9.48 1.64
N GLU A 83 7.03 8.63 2.67
CA GLU A 83 5.72 8.08 3.04
C GLU A 83 4.75 9.18 3.51
N LEU A 84 3.45 9.00 3.23
CA LEU A 84 2.40 9.93 3.62
C LEU A 84 2.16 9.86 5.14
N ALA A 85 2.30 10.99 5.82
CA ALA A 85 2.02 11.14 7.24
C ALA A 85 0.62 11.71 7.50
N ASN A 86 0.15 12.62 6.64
CA ASN A 86 -1.16 13.26 6.72
C ASN A 86 -1.56 13.85 5.36
N SER A 87 -2.85 14.00 5.10
CA SER A 87 -3.38 14.59 3.87
C SER A 87 -4.72 15.28 4.14
N GLN A 88 -4.87 16.53 3.67
CA GLN A 88 -6.12 17.29 3.72
C GLN A 88 -6.26 18.24 2.54
N VAL A 89 -7.50 18.58 2.16
CA VAL A 89 -7.74 19.68 1.22
C VAL A 89 -8.10 20.94 1.97
N LEU A 90 -7.36 22.02 1.73
CA LEU A 90 -7.52 23.27 2.46
C LEU A 90 -7.84 24.44 1.52
N TYR A 91 -8.38 25.53 2.06
CA TYR A 91 -8.49 26.82 1.36
C TYR A 91 -8.36 28.00 2.31
N TRP A 92 -7.98 29.15 1.77
CA TRP A 92 -7.93 30.41 2.51
C TRP A 92 -9.26 31.17 2.39
N GLU A 93 -9.77 31.64 3.53
CA GLU A 93 -10.95 32.50 3.63
C GLU A 93 -10.58 33.81 4.34
N LYS A 94 -10.93 34.96 3.76
CA LYS A 94 -10.71 36.24 4.42
C LYS A 94 -11.94 36.63 5.25
N ARG A 95 -11.74 36.87 6.55
CA ARG A 95 -12.78 37.34 7.48
C ARG A 95 -12.30 38.60 8.21
N GLY A 96 -12.80 39.75 7.77
CA GLY A 96 -12.39 41.05 8.33
C GLY A 96 -10.90 41.31 8.17
N LYS A 97 -10.18 41.36 9.31
CA LYS A 97 -8.72 41.55 9.42
C LYS A 97 -7.95 40.24 9.62
N GLU A 98 -8.60 39.11 9.41
CA GLU A 98 -8.01 37.78 9.55
C GLU A 98 -8.11 36.99 8.24
N LEU A 99 -7.17 36.06 8.09
CA LEU A 99 -7.17 35.02 7.08
C LEU A 99 -7.33 33.68 7.81
N HIS A 100 -8.40 32.96 7.50
CA HIS A 100 -8.71 31.65 8.06
C HIS A 100 -8.26 30.57 7.08
N LEU A 101 -7.52 29.58 7.55
CA LEU A 101 -7.25 28.34 6.82
C LEU A 101 -8.33 27.34 7.20
N ARG A 102 -9.10 26.87 6.22
CA ARG A 102 -10.20 25.92 6.46
C ARG A 102 -9.89 24.59 5.79
N ALA A 103 -10.30 23.50 6.44
CA ALA A 103 -10.29 22.19 5.81
C ALA A 103 -11.61 22.00 5.07
N ASN A 104 -11.54 21.75 3.77
CA ASN A 104 -12.72 21.44 2.98
C ASN A 104 -13.08 19.97 3.15
N MET A 105 -14.29 19.73 3.67
CA MET A 105 -14.80 18.38 3.86
C MET A 105 -15.42 17.91 2.54
N TYR A 106 -14.59 17.38 1.63
CA TYR A 106 -14.98 16.90 0.29
C TYR A 106 -15.92 15.69 0.25
N ASP A 107 -16.52 15.33 1.38
CA ASP A 107 -17.39 14.17 1.46
C ASP A 107 -18.74 14.41 0.78
N THR A 108 -19.02 15.62 0.28
CA THR A 108 -20.30 15.95 -0.35
C THR A 108 -20.17 16.77 -1.64
N ARG A 109 -20.88 16.36 -2.69
CA ARG A 109 -21.01 17.04 -3.98
C ARG A 109 -22.49 17.31 -4.28
N VAL A 110 -22.77 18.51 -4.79
CA VAL A 110 -24.11 18.94 -5.20
C VAL A 110 -24.00 19.91 -6.37
N ASP A 111 -24.93 19.85 -7.32
CA ASP A 111 -25.03 20.90 -8.34
C ASP A 111 -25.50 22.20 -7.68
N SER A 112 -24.79 23.30 -7.93
CA SER A 112 -25.15 24.61 -7.38
C SER A 112 -26.52 25.12 -7.84
N THR A 113 -27.06 24.58 -8.94
CA THR A 113 -28.40 24.93 -9.44
C THR A 113 -29.53 24.18 -8.74
N ASP A 114 -29.22 23.09 -8.05
CA ASP A 114 -30.22 22.29 -7.32
C ASP A 114 -30.64 22.99 -6.02
N ALA A 115 -31.92 22.90 -5.68
CA ALA A 115 -32.45 23.46 -4.45
C ALA A 115 -31.80 22.84 -3.20
N ILE A 116 -31.50 21.53 -3.26
CA ILE A 116 -30.82 20.80 -2.17
C ILE A 116 -29.40 21.33 -1.88
N ALA A 117 -28.78 22.09 -2.79
CA ALA A 117 -27.49 22.74 -2.55
C ALA A 117 -27.53 23.67 -1.33
N LEU A 118 -28.67 24.30 -1.05
CA LEU A 118 -28.85 25.09 0.17
C LEU A 118 -28.80 24.21 1.42
N ALA A 119 -29.48 23.07 1.40
CA ALA A 119 -29.48 22.13 2.53
C ALA A 119 -28.08 21.55 2.77
N VAL A 120 -27.36 21.16 1.71
CA VAL A 120 -25.97 20.69 1.79
C VAL A 120 -25.06 21.73 2.44
N ARG A 121 -25.13 22.99 2.01
CA ARG A 121 -24.37 24.10 2.61
C ARG A 121 -24.75 24.36 4.08
N ASN A 122 -26.00 24.16 4.46
CA ASN A 122 -26.47 24.35 5.83
C ASN A 122 -26.14 23.17 6.75
N ALA A 123 -25.99 21.96 6.18
CA ALA A 123 -25.80 20.73 6.93
C ALA A 123 -24.38 20.53 7.45
N SER A 124 -23.39 21.15 6.80
CA SER A 124 -21.98 20.97 7.14
C SER A 124 -21.21 22.28 7.05
N GLN A 125 -20.31 22.49 8.01
CA GLN A 125 -19.44 23.64 8.06
C GLN A 125 -17.99 23.16 7.99
N ASP A 126 -17.25 23.63 6.98
CA ASP A 126 -15.81 23.39 6.88
C ASP A 126 -15.11 23.94 8.13
N PRO A 127 -14.37 23.11 8.90
CA PRO A 127 -13.74 23.56 10.14
C PRO A 127 -12.61 24.57 9.87
N ILE A 128 -12.46 25.54 10.78
CA ILE A 128 -11.30 26.44 10.79
C ILE A 128 -10.14 25.68 11.41
N VAL A 129 -9.08 25.47 10.64
CA VAL A 129 -7.84 24.88 11.12
C VAL A 129 -7.00 25.94 11.83
N TYR A 130 -6.89 27.13 11.22
CA TYR A 130 -6.14 28.26 11.78
C TYR A 130 -6.80 29.60 11.43
N ALA A 131 -6.66 30.58 12.31
CA ALA A 131 -7.01 31.98 12.06
C ALA A 131 -5.79 32.85 12.27
N LEU A 132 -5.37 33.58 11.24
CA LEU A 132 -4.16 34.40 11.23
C LEU A 132 -4.52 35.86 11.02
N LYS A 133 -4.00 36.75 11.87
CA LYS A 133 -4.19 38.19 11.70
C LYS A 133 -3.42 38.69 10.48
N ILE A 134 -4.08 39.45 9.62
CA ILE A 134 -3.45 40.14 8.49
C ILE A 134 -2.67 41.32 9.07
N ASP A 135 -1.34 41.26 9.01
CA ASP A 135 -0.49 42.33 9.56
C ASP A 135 -0.36 43.51 8.58
N SER A 136 -0.40 43.21 7.29
CA SER A 136 -0.25 44.18 6.20
C SER A 136 -0.87 43.63 4.92
N THR A 137 -1.27 44.55 4.03
CA THR A 137 -1.66 44.23 2.66
C THR A 137 -0.63 44.85 1.74
N VAL A 138 0.03 44.00 0.96
CA VAL A 138 1.05 44.40 -0.01
C VAL A 138 0.39 44.41 -1.39
N THR A 139 0.80 45.33 -2.26
CA THR A 139 0.40 45.33 -3.66
C THR A 139 1.62 44.91 -4.48
N ASP A 140 1.48 43.87 -5.30
CA ASP A 140 2.58 43.47 -6.19
C ASP A 140 2.77 44.46 -7.36
N THR A 141 3.81 44.25 -8.16
CA THR A 141 4.11 45.09 -9.32
C THR A 141 3.04 45.07 -10.40
N ALA A 142 2.12 44.09 -10.36
CA ALA A 142 0.97 43.96 -11.26
C ALA A 142 -0.33 44.52 -10.66
N GLY A 143 -0.28 45.17 -9.50
CA GLY A 143 -1.45 45.76 -8.84
C GLY A 143 -2.30 44.76 -8.04
N LYS A 144 -1.86 43.51 -7.87
CA LYS A 144 -2.60 42.48 -7.12
C LYS A 144 -2.37 42.62 -5.63
N LYS A 145 -3.45 42.44 -4.86
CA LYS A 145 -3.40 42.47 -3.39
C LYS A 145 -2.88 41.15 -2.85
N LEU A 146 -1.95 41.25 -1.90
CA LEU A 146 -1.35 40.16 -1.15
C LEU A 146 -1.60 40.39 0.34
N TYR A 147 -2.19 39.43 1.03
CA TYR A 147 -2.41 39.51 2.48
C TYR A 147 -1.23 38.87 3.21
N SER A 148 -0.48 39.66 3.97
CA SER A 148 0.65 39.15 4.75
C SER A 148 0.19 38.65 6.12
N VAL A 149 0.52 37.40 6.42
CA VAL A 149 0.19 36.69 7.67
C VAL A 149 1.42 35.98 8.22
N GLU A 150 1.60 36.00 9.53
CA GLU A 150 2.69 35.31 10.23
C GLU A 150 2.31 33.84 10.46
N VAL A 151 3.14 32.90 10.01
CA VAL A 151 2.81 31.45 9.96
C VAL A 151 3.74 30.58 10.82
N THR A 152 4.69 31.15 11.53
CA THR A 152 5.71 30.42 12.29
C THR A 152 5.09 29.49 13.32
N ASN A 153 4.16 30.01 14.13
CA ASN A 153 3.48 29.22 15.17
C ASN A 153 2.48 28.21 14.60
N MET A 154 1.99 28.42 13.37
CA MET A 154 1.11 27.49 12.68
C MET A 154 1.87 26.19 12.36
N PHE A 155 3.11 26.31 11.86
CA PHE A 155 3.94 25.17 11.50
C PHE A 155 4.81 24.63 12.64
N ASN A 156 5.28 25.46 13.57
CA ASN A 156 5.98 25.03 14.78
C ASN A 156 5.02 24.67 15.95
N ALA A 157 4.05 23.82 15.64
CA ALA A 157 3.07 23.28 16.57
C ALA A 157 2.72 21.84 16.21
N ASP A 158 2.16 21.10 17.17
CA ASP A 158 1.49 19.83 16.90
C ASP A 158 0.00 20.08 16.65
N ASN A 159 -0.48 19.73 15.45
CA ASN A 159 -1.86 19.94 15.03
C ASN A 159 -2.31 18.83 14.06
N SER A 160 -3.61 18.79 13.77
CA SER A 160 -4.23 17.71 12.97
C SER A 160 -3.91 17.73 11.47
N VAL A 161 -3.19 18.74 10.96
CA VAL A 161 -2.97 18.95 9.52
C VAL A 161 -1.49 18.86 9.14
N PHE A 162 -0.63 19.52 9.91
CA PHE A 162 0.80 19.65 9.65
C PHE A 162 1.66 18.71 10.52
N SER A 163 1.04 17.71 11.16
CA SER A 163 1.68 16.72 12.02
C SER A 163 1.17 15.31 11.71
N ILE A 164 1.74 14.31 12.38
CA ILE A 164 1.36 12.89 12.26
C ILE A 164 -0.01 12.60 12.90
N TYR A 165 -0.72 11.58 12.39
CA TYR A 165 -1.98 11.11 12.96
C TYR A 165 -1.84 10.58 14.41
N ASN A 166 -2.90 10.73 15.20
CA ASN A 166 -2.92 10.29 16.60
C ASN A 166 -2.73 8.78 16.76
N SER A 167 -3.27 7.96 15.85
CA SER A 167 -3.07 6.50 15.86
C SER A 167 -1.59 6.12 15.82
N LEU A 168 -0.79 6.89 15.10
CA LEU A 168 0.64 6.67 15.03
C LEU A 168 1.36 7.13 16.30
N LYS A 169 0.92 8.25 16.87
CA LYS A 169 1.41 8.71 18.17
C LYS A 169 1.22 7.64 19.24
N ASP A 170 0.04 7.02 19.27
CA ASP A 170 -0.25 5.92 20.18
C ASP A 170 0.65 4.72 19.95
N ARG A 171 0.84 4.31 18.68
CA ARG A 171 1.72 3.20 18.29
C ARG A 171 3.16 3.37 18.79
N PHE A 172 3.66 4.61 18.75
CA PHE A 172 5.03 4.94 19.16
C PHE A 172 5.17 5.38 20.62
N GLY A 173 4.07 5.42 21.37
CA GLY A 173 4.06 5.95 22.73
C GLY A 173 4.48 7.42 22.78
N ILE A 174 4.17 8.21 21.76
CA ILE A 174 4.41 9.65 21.72
C ILE A 174 3.49 10.36 22.72
N THR A 175 4.00 11.39 23.40
CA THR A 175 3.31 12.19 24.41
C THR A 175 3.31 13.68 24.05
N SER A 176 3.70 14.57 24.97
CA SER A 176 3.67 16.02 24.77
C SER A 176 4.62 16.50 23.67
N PHE A 177 4.16 17.41 22.81
CA PHE A 177 5.01 18.13 21.86
C PHE A 177 6.02 19.05 22.59
N LYS A 178 7.27 19.04 22.13
CA LYS A 178 8.39 19.82 22.68
C LYS A 178 8.70 20.97 21.73
N LYS A 179 8.04 22.11 21.92
CA LYS A 179 8.12 23.28 21.03
C LYS A 179 9.53 23.88 20.96
N ASP A 180 10.24 23.88 22.07
CA ASP A 180 11.63 24.32 22.25
C ASP A 180 12.64 23.42 21.52
N LEU A 181 12.29 22.16 21.27
CA LEU A 181 13.08 21.19 20.49
C LEU A 181 12.53 20.99 19.07
N SER A 182 11.65 21.89 18.63
CA SER A 182 10.99 21.82 17.33
C SER A 182 11.14 23.15 16.60
N TYR A 183 11.30 23.08 15.27
CA TYR A 183 11.55 24.26 14.46
C TYR A 183 11.12 24.05 13.01
N ILE A 184 10.95 25.16 12.29
CA ILE A 184 10.85 25.16 10.83
C ILE A 184 12.29 25.16 10.32
N ASP A 185 12.65 24.14 9.55
CA ASP A 185 13.97 24.01 8.95
C ASP A 185 14.09 25.01 7.79
N TYR A 186 13.18 24.90 6.81
CA TYR A 186 13.07 25.85 5.72
C TYR A 186 11.66 25.87 5.12
N ILE A 187 11.39 26.92 4.35
CA ILE A 187 10.21 27.02 3.49
C ILE A 187 10.66 27.37 2.08
N HIS A 188 10.29 26.52 1.12
CA HIS A 188 10.46 26.79 -0.31
C HIS A 188 9.11 26.99 -0.97
N THR A 189 9.07 27.89 -1.95
CA THR A 189 7.86 28.19 -2.70
C THR A 189 8.15 28.22 -4.19
N PHE A 190 7.19 27.71 -4.95
CA PHE A 190 7.21 27.50 -6.39
C PHE A 190 5.85 27.94 -6.96
N PRO A 191 5.69 28.09 -8.30
CA PRO A 191 4.45 28.61 -8.87
C PRO A 191 3.18 27.84 -8.49
N MET A 192 3.27 26.52 -8.33
CA MET A 192 2.10 25.67 -8.05
C MET A 192 2.09 25.09 -6.63
N ASN A 193 3.19 25.16 -5.90
CA ASN A 193 3.28 24.58 -4.56
C ASN A 193 4.15 25.38 -3.58
N THR A 194 3.96 25.13 -2.30
CA THR A 194 4.82 25.62 -1.21
C THR A 194 5.13 24.47 -0.27
N GLU A 195 6.42 24.22 -0.06
CA GLU A 195 6.96 23.15 0.78
C GLU A 195 7.46 23.72 2.09
N VAL A 196 6.98 23.15 3.20
CA VAL A 196 7.33 23.56 4.55
C VAL A 196 7.97 22.39 5.28
N VAL A 197 9.28 22.45 5.49
CA VAL A 197 10.01 21.40 6.20
C VAL A 197 10.12 21.76 7.67
N THR A 198 9.67 20.85 8.53
CA THR A 198 9.68 21.02 9.99
C THR A 198 10.37 19.86 10.68
N VAL A 199 11.07 20.16 11.76
CA VAL A 199 11.55 19.16 12.73
C VAL A 199 10.64 19.24 13.94
N LYS A 200 9.97 18.14 14.27
CA LYS A 200 9.05 18.04 15.40
C LYS A 200 9.55 17.01 16.38
N THR A 201 9.73 17.45 17.63
CA THR A 201 10.14 16.61 18.74
C THR A 201 8.97 16.43 19.71
N PHE A 202 8.78 15.20 20.16
CA PHE A 202 7.77 14.83 21.14
C PHE A 202 8.41 14.05 22.28
N GLY A 203 7.84 14.13 23.48
CA GLY A 203 8.19 13.22 24.56
C GLY A 203 7.74 11.79 24.27
N SER A 204 8.33 10.80 24.92
CA SER A 204 8.00 9.39 24.74
C SER A 204 7.65 8.69 26.06
N LYS A 205 6.78 7.69 26.00
CA LYS A 205 6.50 6.76 27.11
C LYS A 205 7.70 5.85 27.32
N SER A 206 7.99 5.50 28.56
CA SER A 206 9.03 4.51 28.91
C SER A 206 8.80 3.13 28.29
N THR A 207 7.55 2.80 27.93
CA THR A 207 7.17 1.53 27.29
C THR A 207 7.30 1.55 25.76
N THR A 208 7.80 2.64 25.17
CA THR A 208 8.02 2.71 23.72
C THR A 208 8.96 1.62 23.23
N LYS A 209 8.74 1.16 21.99
CA LYS A 209 9.62 0.22 21.29
C LYS A 209 10.66 0.93 20.41
N LEU A 210 10.61 2.26 20.33
CA LEU A 210 11.57 3.05 19.56
C LEU A 210 12.85 3.25 20.37
N PRO A 211 14.03 2.87 19.85
CA PRO A 211 15.30 3.11 20.53
C PRO A 211 15.50 4.57 20.93
N ALA A 212 15.17 5.52 20.03
CA ALA A 212 15.28 6.95 20.32
C ALA A 212 14.49 7.38 21.56
N GLY A 213 13.27 6.87 21.71
CA GLY A 213 12.41 7.17 22.85
C GLY A 213 12.90 6.53 24.15
N GLN A 214 13.46 5.31 24.09
CA GLN A 214 14.02 4.62 25.25
C GLN A 214 15.28 5.31 25.78
N GLU A 215 16.18 5.71 24.88
CA GLU A 215 17.48 6.30 25.23
C GLU A 215 17.37 7.77 25.65
N THR A 216 16.50 8.55 25.01
CA THR A 216 16.48 10.02 25.19
C THR A 216 15.21 10.55 25.85
N GLY A 217 14.17 9.72 26.01
CA GLY A 217 12.84 10.16 26.39
C GLY A 217 12.11 10.98 25.32
N ASN A 218 12.70 11.15 24.13
CA ASN A 218 12.16 11.95 23.04
C ASN A 218 12.11 11.17 21.71
N VAL A 219 11.17 11.56 20.87
CA VAL A 219 11.03 11.09 19.49
C VAL A 219 11.01 12.32 18.58
N THR A 220 11.98 12.42 17.68
CA THR A 220 12.10 13.52 16.72
C THR A 220 11.84 13.02 15.31
N ILE A 221 11.00 13.74 14.57
CA ILE A 221 10.60 13.41 13.21
C ILE A 221 10.78 14.66 12.33
N LYS A 222 11.35 14.48 11.14
CA LYS A 222 11.42 15.54 10.13
C LYS A 222 10.29 15.32 9.13
N LEU A 223 9.48 16.35 8.90
CA LEU A 223 8.28 16.31 8.06
C LEU A 223 8.38 17.38 6.97
N ASN A 224 7.87 17.07 5.78
CA ASN A 224 7.60 18.03 4.73
C ASN A 224 6.09 18.18 4.54
N THR A 225 5.55 19.38 4.68
CA THR A 225 4.17 19.72 4.35
C THR A 225 4.14 20.46 3.02
N SER A 226 3.60 19.80 1.99
CA SER A 226 3.41 20.33 0.65
C SER A 226 2.01 20.90 0.49
N PHE A 227 1.90 22.18 0.10
CA PHE A 227 0.65 22.78 -0.37
C PHE A 227 0.66 22.78 -1.89
N VAL A 228 -0.17 21.97 -2.54
CA VAL A 228 -0.27 21.90 -4.00
C VAL A 228 -1.58 22.53 -4.45
N LEU A 229 -1.51 23.55 -5.32
CA LEU A 229 -2.68 24.22 -5.85
C LEU A 229 -3.47 23.30 -6.79
N LEU A 230 -4.75 23.06 -6.47
CA LEU A 230 -5.63 22.28 -7.33
C LEU A 230 -6.07 23.08 -8.57
N PRO A 231 -6.34 22.39 -9.70
CA PRO A 231 -6.85 23.00 -10.93
C PRO A 231 -8.06 23.88 -10.66
N LYS A 232 -8.17 25.00 -11.36
CA LYS A 232 -9.37 25.85 -11.23
C LYS A 232 -10.60 25.11 -11.75
N GLU A 233 -10.47 24.56 -12.95
CA GLU A 233 -11.49 23.72 -13.60
C GLU A 233 -11.10 22.24 -13.43
N PRO A 234 -11.84 21.45 -12.62
CA PRO A 234 -11.57 20.04 -12.45
C PRO A 234 -11.69 19.29 -13.79
N MET A 235 -10.86 18.27 -13.99
CA MET A 235 -11.02 17.33 -15.12
C MET A 235 -12.40 16.65 -15.07
N ALA A 236 -12.95 16.28 -16.23
CA ALA A 236 -14.08 15.35 -16.27
C ALA A 236 -13.69 14.00 -15.63
N PHE A 237 -14.37 13.67 -14.53
CA PHE A 237 -14.12 12.44 -13.80
C PHE A 237 -14.64 11.22 -14.56
N ARG A 238 -14.07 10.05 -14.26
CA ARG A 238 -14.56 8.76 -14.77
C ARG A 238 -15.06 7.92 -13.60
N THR A 239 -16.30 7.44 -13.71
CA THR A 239 -16.93 6.60 -12.68
C THR A 239 -16.19 5.28 -12.54
N PHE A 240 -15.93 4.89 -11.29
CA PHE A 240 -15.23 3.65 -10.98
C PHE A 240 -16.07 2.41 -11.31
N ASP A 241 -15.42 1.39 -11.86
CA ASP A 241 -15.96 0.06 -12.10
C ASP A 241 -15.07 -0.98 -11.41
N PRO A 242 -15.58 -1.81 -10.49
CA PRO A 242 -14.76 -2.77 -9.75
C PRO A 242 -14.16 -3.88 -10.62
N ARG A 243 -14.58 -4.01 -11.89
CA ARG A 243 -13.97 -4.95 -12.86
C ARG A 243 -12.65 -4.42 -13.45
N VAL A 244 -12.27 -3.18 -13.18
CA VAL A 244 -11.04 -2.56 -13.67
C VAL A 244 -10.28 -1.89 -12.53
N GLY A 245 -9.02 -2.28 -12.34
CA GLY A 245 -8.23 -1.96 -11.14
C GLY A 245 -7.66 -0.57 -11.12
N TYR A 246 -8.47 0.45 -10.79
CA TYR A 246 -8.00 1.81 -10.55
C TYR A 246 -8.10 2.22 -9.07
N PHE A 247 -7.19 3.07 -8.61
CA PHE A 247 -7.32 3.83 -7.37
C PHE A 247 -8.50 4.79 -7.47
N THR A 248 -9.15 5.08 -6.34
CA THR A 248 -10.41 5.82 -6.35
C THR A 248 -10.50 6.93 -5.33
N GLU A 249 -11.17 8.01 -5.72
CA GLU A 249 -11.72 9.02 -4.80
C GLU A 249 -13.20 8.70 -4.54
N SER A 250 -13.71 9.06 -3.36
CA SER A 250 -15.11 8.80 -2.95
C SER A 250 -15.76 10.04 -2.38
N PHE A 251 -17.03 10.26 -2.70
CA PHE A 251 -17.85 11.35 -2.16
C PHE A 251 -19.33 10.97 -2.16
N SER A 252 -20.14 11.63 -1.33
CA SER A 252 -21.60 11.57 -1.40
C SER A 252 -22.14 12.61 -2.35
N GLU A 253 -22.97 12.20 -3.31
CA GLU A 253 -23.64 13.09 -4.25
C GLU A 253 -25.10 13.31 -3.82
N PHE A 254 -25.51 14.58 -3.83
CA PHE A 254 -26.88 15.02 -3.59
C PHE A 254 -27.42 15.71 -4.85
N GLY A 255 -28.70 15.51 -5.13
CA GLY A 255 -29.40 16.25 -6.18
C GLY A 255 -30.91 16.19 -5.99
N ASP A 256 -31.62 17.16 -6.57
CA ASP A 256 -33.07 17.35 -6.34
C ASP A 256 -33.90 16.13 -6.77
N ASN A 257 -33.44 15.42 -7.80
CA ASN A 257 -34.15 14.27 -8.40
C ASN A 257 -33.79 12.92 -7.78
N GLN A 258 -32.97 12.89 -6.72
CA GLN A 258 -32.55 11.66 -6.06
C GLN A 258 -33.56 11.21 -4.99
N GLN A 259 -33.72 9.89 -4.83
CA GLN A 259 -34.51 9.30 -3.72
C GLN A 259 -33.65 8.85 -2.53
N LYS A 260 -32.33 8.98 -2.65
CA LYS A 260 -31.33 8.74 -1.61
C LYS A 260 -30.03 9.44 -1.97
N ALA A 261 -29.24 9.84 -0.99
CA ALA A 261 -27.86 10.26 -1.23
C ALA A 261 -27.07 9.08 -1.81
N GLU A 262 -26.30 9.34 -2.86
CA GLU A 262 -25.53 8.30 -3.53
C GLU A 262 -24.05 8.41 -3.19
N ARG A 263 -23.45 7.34 -2.69
CA ARG A 263 -22.00 7.30 -2.53
C ARG A 263 -21.36 6.96 -3.87
N ARG A 264 -20.66 7.92 -4.44
CA ARG A 264 -19.99 7.81 -5.74
C ARG A 264 -18.51 7.50 -5.53
N LYS A 265 -17.94 6.78 -6.49
CA LYS A 265 -16.51 6.50 -6.59
C LYS A 265 -16.04 6.85 -7.99
N ILE A 266 -14.93 7.56 -8.08
CA ILE A 266 -14.31 7.97 -9.34
C ILE A 266 -12.85 7.51 -9.36
N ILE A 267 -12.29 7.25 -10.54
CA ILE A 267 -10.91 6.78 -10.66
C ILE A 267 -9.91 7.94 -10.58
N SER A 268 -8.71 7.66 -10.08
CA SER A 268 -7.55 8.54 -10.24
C SER A 268 -6.85 8.30 -11.58
N ARG A 269 -6.61 9.35 -12.36
CA ARG A 269 -5.87 9.29 -13.65
C ARG A 269 -5.30 10.66 -14.04
N TRP A 270 -4.29 10.67 -14.92
CA TRP A 270 -3.82 11.91 -15.53
C TRP A 270 -4.83 12.47 -16.53
N ARG A 271 -4.87 13.80 -16.67
CA ARG A 271 -5.66 14.46 -17.73
C ARG A 271 -4.96 14.30 -19.08
N LEU A 272 -5.51 13.41 -19.92
CA LEU A 272 -5.13 13.25 -21.32
C LEU A 272 -6.28 13.68 -22.22
N GLU A 273 -6.01 14.67 -23.06
CA GLU A 273 -6.94 15.19 -24.06
C GLU A 273 -6.25 15.11 -25.43
N PRO A 274 -6.93 14.65 -26.49
CA PRO A 274 -6.33 14.53 -27.82
C PRO A 274 -6.03 15.92 -28.39
N LYS A 275 -4.80 16.12 -28.88
CA LYS A 275 -4.40 17.37 -29.54
C LYS A 275 -5.13 17.57 -30.87
N ASP A 276 -5.43 16.48 -31.58
CA ASP A 276 -6.27 16.46 -32.79
C ASP A 276 -7.49 15.55 -32.54
N VAL A 277 -8.63 16.16 -32.22
CA VAL A 277 -9.87 15.45 -31.89
C VAL A 277 -10.43 14.71 -33.11
N GLU A 278 -10.29 15.27 -34.31
CA GLU A 278 -10.88 14.68 -35.52
C GLU A 278 -10.07 13.47 -35.99
N ALA A 279 -8.73 13.53 -35.91
CA ALA A 279 -7.88 12.36 -36.13
C ALA A 279 -8.15 11.25 -35.10
N TYR A 280 -8.32 11.63 -33.84
CA TYR A 280 -8.66 10.68 -32.77
C TYR A 280 -10.00 9.97 -33.03
N LYS A 281 -11.03 10.71 -33.48
CA LYS A 281 -12.33 10.14 -33.86
C LYS A 281 -12.25 9.16 -35.04
N ARG A 282 -11.30 9.36 -35.96
CA ARG A 282 -11.00 8.41 -37.05
C ARG A 282 -10.21 7.17 -36.61
N GLY A 283 -9.80 7.10 -35.34
CA GLY A 283 -9.02 6.00 -34.80
C GLY A 283 -7.50 6.11 -35.02
N GLU A 284 -7.02 7.28 -35.46
CA GLU A 284 -5.60 7.54 -35.61
C GLU A 284 -4.93 7.80 -34.24
N LEU A 285 -3.66 7.43 -34.10
CA LEU A 285 -2.88 7.73 -32.90
C LEU A 285 -2.48 9.20 -32.87
N VAL A 286 -2.88 9.91 -31.81
CA VAL A 286 -2.60 11.33 -31.62
C VAL A 286 -1.74 11.57 -30.38
N GLU A 287 -1.09 12.73 -30.32
CA GLU A 287 -0.40 13.15 -29.09
C GLU A 287 -1.40 13.79 -28.12
N PRO A 288 -1.20 13.67 -26.79
CA PRO A 288 -2.01 14.41 -25.84
C PRO A 288 -1.65 15.90 -25.85
N VAL A 289 -2.58 16.76 -25.43
CA VAL A 289 -2.33 18.20 -25.22
C VAL A 289 -1.21 18.41 -24.20
N LYS A 290 -1.20 17.63 -23.11
CA LYS A 290 -0.15 17.61 -22.10
C LYS A 290 0.42 16.19 -21.97
N GLN A 291 1.69 16.03 -22.30
CA GLN A 291 2.43 14.77 -22.11
C GLN A 291 2.70 14.54 -20.62
N ILE A 292 2.63 13.28 -20.16
CA ILE A 292 3.11 12.89 -18.83
C ILE A 292 4.64 12.80 -18.89
N VAL A 293 5.35 13.59 -18.07
CA VAL A 293 6.81 13.63 -18.07
C VAL A 293 7.33 13.33 -16.68
N TYR A 294 8.20 12.31 -16.59
CA TYR A 294 8.99 12.01 -15.41
C TYR A 294 10.43 12.50 -15.55
N TYR A 295 11.04 12.93 -14.46
CA TYR A 295 12.46 13.22 -14.40
C TYR A 295 13.19 12.23 -13.50
N ILE A 296 14.40 11.85 -13.87
CA ILE A 296 15.27 11.01 -13.05
C ILE A 296 16.09 11.88 -12.13
N ASP A 297 16.00 11.64 -10.82
CA ASP A 297 16.79 12.36 -9.80
C ASP A 297 18.29 12.34 -10.18
N PRO A 298 18.98 13.50 -10.20
CA PRO A 298 20.39 13.56 -10.55
C PRO A 298 21.31 12.78 -9.59
N ALA A 299 20.85 12.43 -8.39
CA ALA A 299 21.55 11.54 -7.46
C ALA A 299 21.52 10.06 -7.89
N THR A 300 20.67 9.69 -8.85
CA THR A 300 20.61 8.33 -9.39
C THR A 300 21.90 7.97 -10.11
N PRO A 301 22.53 6.81 -9.82
CA PRO A 301 23.72 6.35 -10.54
C PRO A 301 23.47 6.29 -12.06
N LYS A 302 24.39 6.86 -12.84
CA LYS A 302 24.21 7.05 -14.30
C LYS A 302 23.87 5.76 -15.04
N LYS A 303 24.48 4.64 -14.66
CA LYS A 303 24.23 3.33 -15.28
C LYS A 303 22.80 2.83 -15.16
N TRP A 304 22.04 3.28 -14.16
CA TRP A 304 20.65 2.84 -13.94
C TRP A 304 19.61 3.74 -14.63
N ARG A 305 19.99 4.97 -15.00
CA ARG A 305 19.07 5.95 -15.61
C ARG A 305 18.41 5.46 -16.90
N PRO A 306 19.12 4.82 -17.85
CA PRO A 306 18.49 4.32 -19.08
C PRO A 306 17.39 3.30 -18.82
N TYR A 307 17.56 2.44 -17.81
CA TYR A 307 16.59 1.41 -17.45
C TYR A 307 15.35 1.97 -16.76
N LEU A 308 15.52 2.97 -15.89
CA LEU A 308 14.40 3.71 -15.30
C LEU A 308 13.59 4.45 -16.38
N ILE A 309 14.28 5.11 -17.33
CA ILE A 309 13.63 5.78 -18.46
C ILE A 309 12.85 4.79 -19.31
N ALA A 310 13.47 3.67 -19.69
CA ALA A 310 12.81 2.63 -20.46
C ALA A 310 11.56 2.07 -19.75
N GLY A 311 11.59 1.95 -18.41
CA GLY A 311 10.43 1.44 -17.66
C GLY A 311 9.24 2.41 -17.67
N VAL A 312 9.51 3.73 -17.71
CA VAL A 312 8.47 4.74 -17.93
C VAL A 312 7.88 4.62 -19.33
N GLU A 313 8.75 4.46 -20.33
CA GLU A 313 8.36 4.47 -21.75
C GLU A 313 7.67 3.18 -22.21
N ASP A 314 7.84 2.08 -21.48
CA ASP A 314 7.14 0.80 -21.72
C ASP A 314 5.62 0.96 -21.77
N TRP A 315 5.07 1.93 -21.04
CA TRP A 315 3.65 2.21 -20.98
C TRP A 315 3.08 2.87 -22.24
N ASN A 316 3.92 3.41 -23.15
CA ASN A 316 3.41 3.98 -24.40
C ASN A 316 2.62 2.95 -25.23
N LYS A 317 3.06 1.67 -25.23
CA LYS A 317 2.32 0.59 -25.90
C LYS A 317 0.91 0.38 -25.34
N ALA A 318 0.69 0.67 -24.06
CA ALA A 318 -0.65 0.62 -23.45
C ALA A 318 -1.48 1.87 -23.81
N PHE A 319 -0.86 3.05 -23.86
CA PHE A 319 -1.51 4.28 -24.29
C PHE A 319 -1.93 4.28 -25.76
N GLU A 320 -1.20 3.58 -26.63
CA GLU A 320 -1.60 3.37 -28.02
C GLU A 320 -2.96 2.68 -28.11
N ALA A 321 -3.27 1.74 -27.21
CA ALA A 321 -4.58 1.11 -27.13
C ALA A 321 -5.70 2.11 -26.76
N ALA A 322 -5.36 3.19 -26.05
CA ALA A 322 -6.25 4.31 -25.75
C ALA A 322 -6.29 5.39 -26.86
N GLY A 323 -5.56 5.22 -27.96
CA GLY A 323 -5.50 6.16 -29.08
C GLY A 323 -4.41 7.24 -28.96
N PHE A 324 -3.47 7.10 -28.02
CA PHE A 324 -2.40 8.08 -27.82
C PHE A 324 -1.02 7.51 -28.16
N LYS A 325 -0.23 8.27 -28.91
CA LYS A 325 1.22 8.04 -29.06
C LYS A 325 2.00 9.06 -28.24
N ASN A 326 3.20 8.70 -27.80
CA ASN A 326 4.08 9.56 -26.99
C ASN A 326 3.36 10.15 -25.76
N ALA A 327 2.48 9.38 -25.13
CA ALA A 327 1.67 9.86 -24.02
C ALA A 327 2.50 10.11 -22.76
N ILE A 328 3.55 9.30 -22.57
CA ILE A 328 4.42 9.32 -21.40
C ILE A 328 5.90 9.22 -21.80
N THR A 329 6.78 9.92 -21.09
CA THR A 329 8.23 9.83 -21.27
C THR A 329 8.97 10.13 -19.98
N ALA A 330 10.26 9.79 -19.93
CA ALA A 330 11.16 10.17 -18.86
C ALA A 330 12.44 10.82 -19.38
N LYS A 331 13.00 11.73 -18.59
CA LYS A 331 14.20 12.50 -18.95
C LYS A 331 15.16 12.56 -17.77
N GLU A 332 16.45 12.68 -18.05
CA GLU A 332 17.38 13.07 -16.98
C GLU A 332 17.06 14.47 -16.47
N TRP A 333 17.33 14.71 -15.18
CA TRP A 333 17.21 16.05 -14.61
C TRP A 333 18.08 17.05 -15.38
N PRO A 334 17.52 18.16 -15.89
CA PRO A 334 18.29 19.13 -16.65
C PRO A 334 19.24 19.92 -15.73
N ASN A 335 20.30 20.46 -16.32
CA ASN A 335 21.16 21.42 -15.62
C ASN A 335 20.51 22.82 -15.62
N ASP A 336 19.36 22.94 -14.95
CA ASP A 336 18.58 24.18 -14.82
C ASP A 336 18.42 24.53 -13.34
N SER A 337 19.13 25.57 -12.90
CA SER A 337 19.07 26.06 -11.50
C SER A 337 17.71 26.61 -11.07
N THR A 338 16.80 26.84 -12.02
CA THR A 338 15.43 27.29 -11.72
C THR A 338 14.49 26.13 -11.42
N MET A 339 14.90 24.89 -11.70
CA MET A 339 14.14 23.69 -11.39
C MET A 339 14.52 23.15 -10.01
N SER A 340 13.50 22.69 -9.28
CA SER A 340 13.67 22.00 -8.01
C SER A 340 12.95 20.67 -8.05
N LEU A 341 13.55 19.65 -7.43
CA LEU A 341 12.92 18.34 -7.24
C LEU A 341 11.71 18.40 -6.28
N GLU A 342 11.57 19.52 -5.57
CA GLU A 342 10.44 19.85 -4.70
C GLU A 342 9.31 20.60 -5.44
N ASP A 343 9.46 20.93 -6.72
CA ASP A 343 8.45 21.68 -7.49
C ASP A 343 7.41 20.74 -8.12
N ALA A 344 6.14 20.93 -7.78
CA ALA A 344 5.03 20.06 -8.18
C ALA A 344 4.71 20.08 -9.68
N ARG A 345 5.37 20.97 -10.44
CA ARG A 345 5.31 20.94 -11.90
C ARG A 345 6.06 19.75 -12.51
N TYR A 346 6.91 19.08 -11.73
CA TYR A 346 7.75 17.98 -12.19
C TYR A 346 7.47 16.70 -11.39
N SER A 347 7.06 15.64 -12.09
CA SER A 347 7.05 14.29 -11.52
C SER A 347 8.45 13.70 -11.58
N VAL A 348 8.87 12.98 -10.54
CA VAL A 348 10.28 12.58 -10.35
C VAL A 348 10.39 11.16 -9.82
N ILE A 349 11.38 10.41 -10.33
CA ILE A 349 11.86 9.18 -9.69
C ILE A 349 13.01 9.56 -8.74
N ARG A 350 12.72 9.60 -7.43
CA ARG A 350 13.60 10.05 -6.35
C ARG A 350 14.48 8.91 -5.85
N TYR A 351 15.80 9.08 -5.92
CA TYR A 351 16.75 8.05 -5.49
C TYR A 351 17.13 8.22 -4.03
N LEU A 352 16.80 7.24 -3.19
CA LEU A 352 16.98 7.27 -1.75
C LEU A 352 18.15 6.36 -1.36
N ALA A 353 19.19 6.94 -0.77
CA ALA A 353 20.31 6.19 -0.19
C ALA A 353 19.87 5.53 1.13
N SER A 354 19.28 4.35 1.02
CA SER A 354 18.70 3.61 2.13
C SER A 354 18.96 2.11 2.00
N ASP A 355 19.17 1.46 3.15
CA ASP A 355 19.36 0.02 3.32
C ASP A 355 18.03 -0.76 3.30
N ILE A 356 16.90 -0.07 3.20
CA ILE A 356 15.58 -0.70 3.08
C ILE A 356 15.38 -1.13 1.63
N PRO A 357 15.07 -2.40 1.36
CA PRO A 357 14.89 -2.84 0.00
C PRO A 357 13.43 -2.64 -0.42
N ASN A 358 13.11 -1.50 -1.04
CA ASN A 358 11.75 -1.21 -1.49
C ASN A 358 11.71 -0.21 -2.67
N ALA A 359 10.56 -0.10 -3.33
CA ALA A 359 10.19 1.03 -4.16
C ALA A 359 8.68 1.29 -3.97
N TYR A 360 8.22 2.51 -4.23
CA TYR A 360 6.79 2.81 -4.21
C TYR A 360 6.43 4.00 -5.11
N GLY A 361 5.30 3.91 -5.81
CA GLY A 361 4.78 4.92 -6.73
C GLY A 361 3.54 5.65 -6.22
N PRO A 362 3.67 6.65 -5.32
CA PRO A 362 2.53 7.43 -4.85
C PRO A 362 2.09 8.44 -5.93
N HIS A 363 0.86 8.93 -5.82
CA HIS A 363 0.39 10.05 -6.62
C HIS A 363 -0.45 11.01 -5.75
N VAL A 364 -0.56 12.26 -6.19
CA VAL A 364 -1.43 13.28 -5.60
C VAL A 364 -2.57 13.55 -6.57
N SER A 365 -3.81 13.32 -6.14
CA SER A 365 -5.01 13.52 -6.97
C SER A 365 -5.87 14.68 -6.47
N ASP A 366 -6.56 15.36 -7.40
CA ASP A 366 -7.68 16.23 -7.09
C ASP A 366 -8.91 15.39 -6.71
N PRO A 367 -9.41 15.45 -5.46
CA PRO A 367 -10.53 14.60 -5.03
C PRO A 367 -11.86 14.91 -5.75
N ARG A 368 -11.97 16.06 -6.44
CA ARG A 368 -13.17 16.43 -7.20
C ARG A 368 -13.30 15.68 -8.52
N SER A 369 -12.17 15.31 -9.11
CA SER A 369 -12.09 14.79 -10.48
C SER A 369 -11.31 13.49 -10.63
N GLY A 370 -10.49 13.15 -9.63
CA GLY A 370 -9.48 12.11 -9.72
C GLY A 370 -8.29 12.51 -10.59
N GLU A 371 -8.12 13.79 -10.93
CA GLU A 371 -6.99 14.24 -11.75
C GLU A 371 -5.69 14.10 -10.96
N ILE A 372 -4.78 13.26 -11.44
CA ILE A 372 -3.42 13.17 -10.90
C ILE A 372 -2.67 14.46 -11.26
N ILE A 373 -2.16 15.15 -10.25
CA ILE A 373 -1.47 16.43 -10.37
C ILE A 373 0.04 16.25 -10.46
N GLU A 374 0.59 15.39 -9.60
CA GLU A 374 2.02 15.08 -9.52
C GLU A 374 2.25 13.66 -8.98
N SER A 375 3.46 13.14 -9.21
CA SER A 375 3.94 11.88 -8.63
C SER A 375 5.45 11.92 -8.35
N HIS A 376 5.83 11.50 -7.14
CA HIS A 376 7.23 11.32 -6.74
C HIS A 376 7.46 9.87 -6.32
N ILE A 377 8.02 9.07 -7.22
CA ILE A 377 8.35 7.66 -6.97
C ILE A 377 9.54 7.61 -6.02
N GLY A 378 9.41 6.90 -4.90
CA GLY A 378 10.52 6.66 -3.99
C GLY A 378 11.27 5.39 -4.39
N TRP A 379 12.52 5.56 -4.82
CA TRP A 379 13.39 4.47 -5.26
C TRP A 379 14.51 4.23 -4.25
N TYR A 380 14.45 3.14 -3.48
CA TYR A 380 15.48 2.84 -2.49
C TYR A 380 16.66 2.15 -3.14
N HIS A 381 17.87 2.54 -2.77
CA HIS A 381 19.10 1.91 -3.25
C HIS A 381 19.06 0.39 -3.06
N ASN A 382 18.65 -0.08 -1.88
CA ASN A 382 18.71 -1.50 -1.56
C ASN A 382 17.63 -2.38 -2.24
N VAL A 383 16.73 -1.82 -3.07
CA VAL A 383 15.77 -2.64 -3.87
C VAL A 383 16.50 -3.70 -4.71
N MET A 384 17.74 -3.43 -5.09
CA MET A 384 18.61 -4.35 -5.85
C MET A 384 18.89 -5.66 -5.12
N SER A 385 18.95 -5.68 -3.78
CA SER A 385 19.14 -6.93 -3.02
C SER A 385 17.92 -7.85 -3.13
N LEU A 386 16.71 -7.29 -3.07
CA LEU A 386 15.49 -8.09 -3.31
C LEU A 386 15.44 -8.60 -4.74
N LEU A 387 15.79 -7.77 -5.72
CA LEU A 387 15.83 -8.19 -7.13
C LEU A 387 16.83 -9.32 -7.35
N HIS A 388 18.00 -9.22 -6.73
CA HIS A 388 18.99 -10.29 -6.73
C HIS A 388 18.41 -11.61 -6.18
N ASP A 389 17.91 -11.56 -4.94
CA ASP A 389 17.46 -12.76 -4.23
C ASP A 389 16.22 -13.39 -4.88
N TRP A 390 15.27 -12.58 -5.37
CA TRP A 390 14.11 -13.06 -6.12
C TRP A 390 14.52 -13.73 -7.42
N TYR A 391 15.39 -13.08 -8.21
CA TYR A 391 15.76 -13.59 -9.51
C TYR A 391 16.62 -14.86 -9.42
N GLN A 392 17.61 -14.90 -8.52
CA GLN A 392 18.40 -16.12 -8.30
C GLN A 392 17.51 -17.28 -7.85
N THR A 393 16.57 -17.05 -6.93
CA THR A 393 15.70 -18.10 -6.38
C THR A 393 14.65 -18.58 -7.38
N GLN A 394 14.09 -17.69 -8.20
CA GLN A 394 12.99 -18.02 -9.11
C GLN A 394 13.46 -18.42 -10.52
N ALA A 395 14.57 -17.88 -11.00
CA ALA A 395 15.06 -18.08 -12.36
C ALA A 395 16.47 -18.69 -12.45
N GLY A 396 17.24 -18.80 -11.36
CA GLY A 396 18.62 -19.33 -11.40
C GLY A 396 18.73 -20.77 -11.92
N ALA A 397 17.64 -21.56 -11.85
CA ALA A 397 17.59 -22.87 -12.47
C ALA A 397 17.70 -22.83 -14.00
N ILE A 398 17.22 -21.77 -14.66
CA ILE A 398 17.14 -21.67 -16.13
C ILE A 398 18.04 -20.58 -16.72
N ASP A 399 18.39 -19.54 -15.95
CA ASP A 399 19.27 -18.45 -16.39
C ASP A 399 20.62 -18.51 -15.65
N GLN A 400 21.70 -18.67 -16.41
CA GLN A 400 23.07 -18.72 -15.86
C GLN A 400 23.56 -17.36 -15.35
N ARG A 401 23.01 -16.24 -15.84
CA ARG A 401 23.39 -14.89 -15.42
C ARG A 401 23.06 -14.64 -13.94
N ALA A 402 22.09 -15.36 -13.39
CA ALA A 402 21.66 -15.28 -11.99
C ALA A 402 22.52 -16.09 -11.00
N ARG A 403 23.52 -16.83 -11.48
CA ARG A 403 24.32 -17.80 -10.70
C ARG A 403 25.61 -17.19 -10.15
N LYS A 404 25.54 -15.93 -9.72
CA LYS A 404 26.68 -15.13 -9.26
C LYS A 404 26.24 -14.31 -8.04
N PRO A 405 27.16 -14.00 -7.10
CA PRO A 405 26.85 -13.18 -5.91
C PRO A 405 26.55 -11.72 -6.29
N LYS A 406 27.09 -11.28 -7.42
CA LYS A 406 26.87 -9.95 -7.98
C LYS A 406 26.51 -10.09 -9.45
N PHE A 407 25.34 -9.60 -9.80
CA PHE A 407 24.88 -9.61 -11.19
C PHE A 407 25.62 -8.57 -12.01
N ASP A 408 25.78 -8.87 -13.29
CA ASP A 408 26.29 -7.93 -14.28
C ASP A 408 25.31 -6.74 -14.39
N ASP A 409 25.83 -5.55 -14.72
CA ASP A 409 25.02 -4.31 -14.75
C ASP A 409 23.83 -4.41 -15.72
N GLU A 410 23.98 -5.13 -16.84
CA GLU A 410 22.87 -5.34 -17.77
C GLU A 410 21.70 -6.10 -17.14
N LEU A 411 21.98 -7.22 -16.46
CA LEU A 411 20.95 -8.02 -15.82
C LEU A 411 20.25 -7.22 -14.72
N MET A 412 21.02 -6.60 -13.82
CA MET A 412 20.44 -5.76 -12.76
C MET A 412 19.65 -4.59 -13.34
N GLY A 413 20.13 -3.99 -14.44
CA GLY A 413 19.41 -2.96 -15.17
C GLY A 413 18.03 -3.40 -15.65
N GLN A 414 17.89 -4.60 -16.24
CA GLN A 414 16.59 -5.11 -16.67
C GLN A 414 15.66 -5.40 -15.48
N LEU A 415 16.20 -5.88 -14.36
CA LEU A 415 15.43 -6.07 -13.11
C LEU A 415 14.93 -4.73 -12.54
N ILE A 416 15.76 -3.68 -12.63
CA ILE A 416 15.39 -2.29 -12.30
C ILE A 416 14.29 -1.78 -13.23
N ARG A 417 14.40 -2.01 -14.55
CA ARG A 417 13.37 -1.62 -15.53
C ARG A 417 12.02 -2.23 -15.17
N PHE A 418 11.97 -3.53 -14.84
CA PHE A 418 10.74 -4.20 -14.40
C PHE A 418 10.07 -3.46 -13.24
N VAL A 419 10.79 -3.21 -12.14
CA VAL A 419 10.21 -2.52 -10.98
C VAL A 419 9.80 -1.10 -11.35
N SER A 420 10.61 -0.39 -12.14
CA SER A 420 10.25 0.95 -12.64
C SER A 420 8.93 0.93 -13.42
N SER A 421 8.75 -0.03 -14.33
CA SER A 421 7.50 -0.17 -15.09
C SER A 421 6.32 -0.49 -14.18
N HIS A 422 6.49 -1.32 -13.15
CA HIS A 422 5.46 -1.61 -12.14
C HIS A 422 5.04 -0.36 -11.36
N GLU A 423 6.02 0.38 -10.80
CA GLU A 423 5.73 1.59 -10.02
C GLU A 423 5.04 2.65 -10.88
N ILE A 424 5.41 2.79 -12.15
CA ILE A 424 4.75 3.72 -13.06
C ILE A 424 3.27 3.37 -13.25
N GLY A 425 2.90 2.09 -13.28
CA GLY A 425 1.49 1.69 -13.34
C GLY A 425 0.66 2.27 -12.20
N HIS A 426 1.19 2.29 -10.97
CA HIS A 426 0.53 2.95 -9.84
C HIS A 426 0.37 4.45 -10.04
N THR A 427 1.38 5.11 -10.61
CA THR A 427 1.31 6.55 -10.92
C THR A 427 0.35 6.87 -12.05
N LEU A 428 -0.04 5.88 -12.87
CA LEU A 428 -1.08 6.00 -13.88
C LEU A 428 -2.48 5.74 -13.31
N GLY A 429 -2.59 5.46 -12.02
CA GLY A 429 -3.83 5.21 -11.31
C GLY A 429 -4.18 3.73 -11.14
N LEU A 430 -3.34 2.79 -11.59
CA LEU A 430 -3.64 1.36 -11.52
C LEU A 430 -3.33 0.77 -10.13
N ARG A 431 -4.21 -0.10 -9.66
CA ARG A 431 -4.01 -0.94 -8.48
C ARG A 431 -3.29 -2.22 -8.84
N HIS A 432 -2.82 -2.95 -7.83
CA HIS A 432 -2.34 -4.29 -8.07
C HIS A 432 -3.45 -5.19 -8.60
N ASN A 433 -3.09 -6.11 -9.50
CA ASN A 433 -3.96 -7.17 -9.99
C ASN A 433 -3.34 -8.52 -9.64
N MET A 434 -3.47 -8.95 -8.38
CA MET A 434 -2.88 -10.18 -7.87
C MET A 434 -3.50 -11.45 -8.47
N GLY A 435 -4.52 -11.31 -9.32
CA GLY A 435 -5.15 -12.42 -10.03
C GLY A 435 -4.78 -12.52 -11.51
N ALA A 436 -3.91 -11.66 -12.02
CA ALA A 436 -3.56 -11.67 -13.44
C ALA A 436 -2.76 -12.93 -13.83
N SER A 437 -1.96 -13.46 -12.91
CA SER A 437 -1.14 -14.68 -13.05
C SER A 437 -2.03 -15.90 -13.29
N SER A 438 -3.19 -15.96 -12.62
CA SER A 438 -4.16 -17.05 -12.70
C SER A 438 -4.81 -17.17 -14.07
N ALA A 439 -4.68 -16.14 -14.93
CA ALA A 439 -5.19 -16.17 -16.30
C ALA A 439 -4.22 -16.83 -17.29
N THR A 440 -3.06 -17.29 -16.83
CA THR A 440 -2.09 -18.05 -17.62
C THR A 440 -2.15 -19.53 -17.25
N PRO A 441 -2.44 -20.46 -18.17
CA PRO A 441 -2.33 -21.88 -17.87
C PRO A 441 -0.92 -22.29 -17.48
N VAL A 442 -0.74 -23.11 -16.43
CA VAL A 442 0.60 -23.50 -15.95
C VAL A 442 1.46 -24.17 -17.04
N ASP A 443 0.87 -24.96 -17.94
CA ASP A 443 1.63 -25.58 -19.05
C ASP A 443 2.10 -24.55 -20.08
N SER A 444 1.36 -23.45 -20.25
CA SER A 444 1.76 -22.39 -21.18
C SER A 444 3.00 -21.65 -20.68
N LEU A 445 3.22 -21.60 -19.35
CA LEU A 445 4.43 -21.02 -18.74
C LEU A 445 5.71 -21.77 -19.13
N ARG A 446 5.60 -23.01 -19.62
CA ARG A 446 6.72 -23.82 -20.11
C ARG A 446 6.89 -23.76 -21.62
N ASN A 447 5.98 -23.09 -22.33
CA ASN A 447 6.02 -22.96 -23.77
C ASN A 447 6.66 -21.61 -24.16
N LYS A 448 7.90 -21.66 -24.66
CA LYS A 448 8.68 -20.48 -25.07
C LYS A 448 7.91 -19.52 -25.98
N ALA A 449 7.39 -20.02 -27.10
CA ALA A 449 6.66 -19.18 -28.07
C ALA A 449 5.41 -18.52 -27.45
N TRP A 450 4.76 -19.20 -26.51
CA TRP A 450 3.59 -18.67 -25.83
C TRP A 450 3.97 -17.53 -24.87
N VAL A 451 4.97 -17.73 -24.00
CA VAL A 451 5.39 -16.72 -23.02
C VAL A 451 6.06 -15.52 -23.71
N GLU A 452 6.78 -15.71 -24.80
CA GLU A 452 7.33 -14.63 -25.60
C GLU A 452 6.23 -13.78 -26.25
N ARG A 453 5.11 -14.40 -26.65
CA ARG A 453 3.98 -13.69 -27.27
C ARG A 453 3.10 -12.97 -26.24
N HIS A 454 2.76 -13.62 -25.13
CA HIS A 454 1.73 -13.14 -24.21
C HIS A 454 2.30 -12.60 -22.88
N GLY A 455 3.53 -12.95 -22.54
CA GLY A 455 4.09 -12.78 -21.19
C GLY A 455 3.62 -13.89 -20.26
N HIS A 456 4.36 -14.16 -19.19
CA HIS A 456 3.98 -15.20 -18.21
C HIS A 456 2.78 -14.79 -17.35
N THR A 457 2.53 -13.49 -17.19
CA THR A 457 1.33 -12.93 -16.54
C THR A 457 0.59 -11.99 -17.50
N ALA A 458 -0.70 -11.76 -17.25
CA ALA A 458 -1.51 -10.83 -18.03
C ALA A 458 -1.30 -9.35 -17.64
N SER A 459 -0.73 -9.08 -16.47
CA SER A 459 -0.51 -7.72 -15.95
C SER A 459 0.84 -7.62 -15.26
N ILE A 460 1.59 -6.55 -15.52
CA ILE A 460 2.76 -6.19 -14.72
C ILE A 460 2.38 -5.79 -13.30
N MET A 461 1.12 -5.39 -13.06
CA MET A 461 0.60 -4.99 -11.75
C MET A 461 0.34 -6.18 -10.82
N ASP A 462 0.63 -7.39 -11.28
CA ASP A 462 0.69 -8.58 -10.45
C ASP A 462 2.07 -8.71 -9.78
N TYR A 463 2.13 -9.37 -8.63
CA TYR A 463 3.38 -9.80 -7.99
C TYR A 463 3.91 -11.13 -8.53
N ALA A 464 3.49 -11.53 -9.73
CA ALA A 464 4.09 -12.61 -10.53
C ALA A 464 5.49 -12.23 -11.07
N ARG A 465 6.49 -12.15 -10.18
CA ARG A 465 7.82 -11.56 -10.48
C ARG A 465 8.62 -12.26 -11.56
N PHE A 466 8.84 -13.56 -11.50
CA PHE A 466 9.57 -14.28 -12.55
C PHE A 466 8.94 -15.64 -12.78
N ASN A 467 9.03 -16.14 -14.02
CA ASN A 467 8.49 -17.44 -14.40
C ASN A 467 9.22 -18.62 -13.72
N TYR A 468 8.92 -18.87 -12.43
CA TYR A 468 9.53 -19.95 -11.66
C TYR A 468 9.07 -21.36 -12.08
N VAL A 469 8.06 -21.45 -12.96
CA VAL A 469 7.52 -22.71 -13.50
C VAL A 469 8.41 -23.27 -14.61
N ALA A 470 9.05 -22.39 -15.40
CA ALA A 470 9.95 -22.78 -16.47
C ALA A 470 11.08 -23.71 -15.96
N GLN A 471 11.38 -24.73 -16.74
CA GLN A 471 12.41 -25.73 -16.46
C GLN A 471 13.58 -25.58 -17.45
N PRO A 472 14.79 -26.11 -17.13
CA PRO A 472 15.96 -25.97 -18.01
C PRO A 472 15.71 -26.47 -19.44
N GLU A 473 14.94 -27.56 -19.59
CA GLU A 473 14.60 -28.13 -20.90
C GLU A 473 13.66 -27.26 -21.75
N ASP A 474 13.00 -26.26 -21.16
CA ASP A 474 12.03 -25.41 -21.86
C ASP A 474 12.73 -24.30 -22.69
N ASN A 475 14.00 -24.02 -22.42
CA ASN A 475 14.84 -23.02 -23.13
C ASN A 475 14.23 -21.60 -23.18
N ILE A 476 13.44 -21.24 -22.16
CA ILE A 476 12.82 -19.92 -22.02
C ILE A 476 13.90 -18.89 -21.65
N ASP A 477 13.92 -17.77 -22.36
CA ASP A 477 14.84 -16.65 -22.13
C ASP A 477 14.14 -15.47 -21.43
N GLU A 478 14.86 -14.36 -21.32
CA GLU A 478 14.42 -13.11 -20.68
C GLU A 478 13.01 -12.68 -21.07
N ALA A 479 12.65 -12.79 -22.35
CA ALA A 479 11.35 -12.35 -22.85
C ALA A 479 10.19 -13.20 -22.31
N GLY A 480 10.45 -14.45 -21.92
CA GLY A 480 9.47 -15.34 -21.30
C GLY A 480 9.60 -15.48 -19.78
N THR A 481 10.62 -14.87 -19.17
CA THR A 481 10.88 -14.92 -17.72
C THR A 481 10.49 -13.62 -17.02
N PHE A 482 10.67 -12.46 -17.65
CA PHE A 482 10.53 -11.14 -17.01
C PHE A 482 9.11 -10.57 -17.11
N PRO A 483 8.62 -9.83 -16.10
CA PRO A 483 7.34 -9.14 -16.18
C PRO A 483 7.45 -7.94 -17.10
N ARG A 484 6.31 -7.62 -17.72
CA ARG A 484 6.19 -6.54 -18.68
C ARG A 484 4.72 -6.14 -18.82
N ILE A 485 4.49 -5.02 -19.50
CA ILE A 485 3.15 -4.56 -19.87
C ILE A 485 2.43 -5.64 -20.68
N GLY A 486 1.38 -6.21 -20.09
CA GLY A 486 0.61 -7.33 -20.61
C GLY A 486 -0.74 -6.93 -21.21
N ASP A 487 -1.58 -7.94 -21.45
CA ASP A 487 -2.90 -7.77 -22.06
C ASP A 487 -3.86 -6.99 -21.17
N TYR A 488 -3.85 -7.26 -19.87
CA TYR A 488 -4.67 -6.55 -18.88
C TYR A 488 -4.26 -5.09 -18.77
N ASP A 489 -2.95 -4.79 -18.76
CA ASP A 489 -2.45 -3.41 -18.60
C ASP A 489 -2.89 -2.53 -19.77
N LYS A 490 -2.77 -3.04 -21.00
CA LYS A 490 -3.26 -2.37 -22.21
C LYS A 490 -4.77 -2.16 -22.16
N TRP A 491 -5.51 -3.16 -21.70
CA TRP A 491 -6.96 -3.05 -21.50
C TRP A 491 -7.32 -1.99 -20.45
N ALA A 492 -6.67 -1.99 -19.28
CA ALA A 492 -6.94 -1.07 -18.20
C ALA A 492 -6.59 0.37 -18.59
N ILE A 493 -5.49 0.60 -19.31
CA ILE A 493 -5.13 1.92 -19.84
C ILE A 493 -6.14 2.37 -20.91
N ASN A 494 -6.51 1.50 -21.84
CA ASN A 494 -7.58 1.80 -22.80
C ASN A 494 -8.89 2.17 -22.07
N TRP A 495 -9.29 1.38 -21.08
CA TRP A 495 -10.50 1.62 -20.30
C TRP A 495 -10.45 2.90 -19.49
N GLY A 496 -9.29 3.33 -18.97
CA GLY A 496 -9.18 4.54 -18.13
C GLY A 496 -8.84 5.83 -18.88
N TYR A 497 -8.15 5.73 -20.01
CA TYR A 497 -7.61 6.89 -20.74
C TYR A 497 -8.27 7.13 -22.10
N ARG A 498 -9.03 6.19 -22.67
CA ARG A 498 -9.77 6.46 -23.91
C ARG A 498 -10.76 7.61 -23.71
N CYS A 499 -10.70 8.58 -24.61
CA CYS A 499 -11.62 9.71 -24.65
C CYS A 499 -12.87 9.36 -25.46
N PHE A 500 -14.01 9.95 -25.08
CA PHE A 500 -15.27 9.84 -25.81
C PHE A 500 -15.79 11.25 -26.14
N PRO A 501 -15.24 11.93 -27.17
CA PRO A 501 -15.54 13.34 -27.43
C PRO A 501 -17.01 13.63 -27.71
N ASP A 502 -17.75 12.65 -28.23
CA ASP A 502 -19.18 12.77 -28.57
C ASP A 502 -20.10 12.27 -27.43
N SER A 503 -19.56 11.96 -26.26
CA SER A 503 -20.36 11.48 -25.12
C SER A 503 -21.28 12.57 -24.59
N LYS A 504 -22.51 12.18 -24.25
CA LYS A 504 -23.55 13.09 -23.71
C LYS A 504 -23.44 13.31 -22.20
N GLY A 505 -22.32 12.94 -21.58
CA GLY A 505 -22.05 13.07 -20.15
C GLY A 505 -21.76 11.73 -19.46
N GLU A 506 -21.55 11.78 -18.14
CA GLU A 506 -21.08 10.65 -17.32
C GLU A 506 -21.88 9.36 -17.53
N LYS A 507 -23.21 9.44 -17.56
CA LYS A 507 -24.08 8.26 -17.69
C LYS A 507 -23.85 7.53 -19.02
N ASP A 508 -23.69 8.28 -20.10
CA ASP A 508 -23.48 7.75 -21.45
C ASP A 508 -22.09 7.10 -21.57
N GLU A 509 -21.06 7.77 -21.05
CA GLU A 509 -19.71 7.22 -20.93
C GLU A 509 -19.71 5.92 -20.11
N ARG A 510 -20.35 5.90 -18.93
CA ARG A 510 -20.43 4.72 -18.06
C ARG A 510 -21.12 3.54 -18.74
N LEU A 511 -22.20 3.78 -19.49
CA LEU A 511 -22.88 2.72 -20.25
C LEU A 511 -22.01 2.18 -21.40
N THR A 512 -21.24 3.06 -22.05
CA THR A 512 -20.28 2.67 -23.09
C THR A 512 -19.17 1.81 -22.50
N LEU A 513 -18.56 2.24 -21.40
CA LEU A 513 -17.54 1.49 -20.67
C LEU A 513 -18.07 0.14 -20.18
N ASN A 514 -19.31 0.06 -19.68
CA ASN A 514 -19.93 -1.22 -19.29
C ASN A 514 -19.97 -2.20 -20.47
N LYS A 515 -20.43 -1.75 -21.65
CA LYS A 515 -20.46 -2.59 -22.86
C LYS A 515 -19.07 -3.04 -23.28
N MET A 516 -18.08 -2.13 -23.24
CA MET A 516 -16.69 -2.46 -23.55
C MET A 516 -16.14 -3.50 -22.58
N THR A 517 -16.37 -3.35 -21.27
CA THR A 517 -15.93 -4.30 -20.25
C THR A 517 -16.55 -5.67 -20.44
N ILE A 518 -17.87 -5.74 -20.68
CA ILE A 518 -18.56 -7.02 -20.93
C ILE A 518 -18.00 -7.70 -22.18
N ALA A 519 -17.81 -6.96 -23.27
CA ALA A 519 -17.26 -7.51 -24.50
C ALA A 519 -15.83 -8.03 -24.29
N LYS A 520 -14.98 -7.25 -23.64
CA LYS A 520 -13.57 -7.60 -23.42
C LYS A 520 -13.40 -8.81 -22.52
N LEU A 521 -14.15 -8.90 -21.42
CA LEU A 521 -14.10 -10.04 -20.50
C LEU A 521 -14.61 -11.35 -21.14
N LYS A 522 -15.42 -11.29 -22.21
CA LYS A 522 -15.82 -12.48 -22.98
C LYS A 522 -14.72 -13.00 -23.91
N GLU A 523 -13.76 -12.15 -24.31
CA GLU A 523 -12.68 -12.57 -25.20
C GLU A 523 -11.68 -13.48 -24.49
N SER A 524 -11.32 -13.16 -23.24
CA SER A 524 -10.34 -13.93 -22.47
C SER A 524 -10.33 -13.56 -20.99
N ARG A 525 -10.02 -14.54 -20.13
CA ARG A 525 -9.78 -14.34 -18.69
C ARG A 525 -8.54 -13.47 -18.42
N ARG A 526 -7.65 -13.28 -19.41
CA ARG A 526 -6.48 -12.38 -19.30
C ARG A 526 -6.85 -10.92 -19.10
N TYR A 527 -8.10 -10.52 -19.34
CA TYR A 527 -8.58 -9.16 -19.08
C TYR A 527 -9.26 -9.00 -17.71
N TRP A 528 -9.23 -10.02 -16.86
CA TRP A 528 -9.84 -10.00 -15.54
C TRP A 528 -9.02 -9.23 -14.52
N PHE A 529 -9.73 -8.51 -13.64
CA PHE A 529 -9.19 -7.91 -12.44
C PHE A 529 -9.54 -8.78 -11.22
N GLY A 530 -8.53 -9.40 -10.61
CA GLY A 530 -8.68 -10.24 -9.43
C GLY A 530 -8.50 -9.52 -8.10
N GLY A 531 -8.31 -8.20 -8.10
CA GLY A 531 -8.11 -7.43 -6.87
C GLY A 531 -6.71 -7.61 -6.26
N GLU A 532 -6.61 -7.30 -4.97
CA GLU A 532 -5.34 -7.19 -4.24
C GLU A 532 -5.11 -8.32 -3.22
N GLY A 533 -5.84 -9.45 -3.37
CA GLY A 533 -5.69 -10.65 -2.53
C GLY A 533 -6.24 -10.57 -1.11
N ASN A 534 -7.24 -9.70 -0.88
CA ASN A 534 -7.83 -9.45 0.45
C ASN A 534 -9.12 -10.23 0.74
N ASP A 535 -9.66 -10.96 -0.24
CA ASP A 535 -10.98 -11.62 -0.19
C ASP A 535 -10.90 -13.16 -0.09
N ASN A 536 -9.70 -13.71 0.16
CA ASN A 536 -9.47 -15.16 0.24
C ASN A 536 -9.83 -15.90 -1.07
N ASP A 537 -9.68 -15.23 -2.22
CA ASP A 537 -9.67 -15.87 -3.53
C ASP A 537 -8.30 -16.52 -3.80
N PRO A 538 -8.22 -17.86 -3.96
CA PRO A 538 -6.94 -18.53 -4.23
C PRO A 538 -6.37 -18.23 -5.62
N LYS A 539 -7.12 -17.58 -6.52
CA LYS A 539 -6.61 -17.06 -7.79
C LYS A 539 -5.91 -15.71 -7.65
N ALA A 540 -6.08 -15.00 -6.53
CA ALA A 540 -5.57 -13.65 -6.34
C ALA A 540 -4.55 -13.60 -5.19
N GLN A 541 -3.34 -14.12 -5.41
CA GLN A 541 -2.33 -14.22 -4.36
C GLN A 541 -1.02 -13.57 -4.79
N THR A 542 -0.35 -12.88 -3.86
CA THR A 542 0.97 -12.33 -4.15
C THR A 542 1.96 -13.46 -4.43
N GLU A 543 2.81 -13.29 -5.45
CA GLU A 543 3.95 -14.17 -5.76
C GLU A 543 3.56 -15.55 -6.31
N ASP A 544 2.30 -15.77 -6.69
CA ASP A 544 1.86 -17.00 -7.35
C ASP A 544 2.05 -16.94 -8.87
N LEU A 545 1.89 -18.10 -9.53
CA LEU A 545 1.90 -18.21 -10.98
C LEU A 545 0.92 -19.26 -11.46
N GLY A 546 0.14 -18.86 -12.46
CA GLY A 546 -0.68 -19.73 -13.27
C GLY A 546 -1.99 -20.15 -12.60
N ASP A 547 -2.80 -20.89 -13.36
CA ASP A 547 -4.14 -21.32 -12.97
C ASP A 547 -4.21 -22.51 -11.99
N ASP A 548 -3.06 -23.09 -11.62
CA ASP A 548 -2.97 -24.26 -10.73
C ASP A 548 -1.76 -24.16 -9.78
N ALA A 549 -2.01 -23.69 -8.56
CA ALA A 549 -0.99 -23.52 -7.53
C ALA A 549 -0.25 -24.82 -7.18
N MET A 550 -0.92 -25.97 -7.20
CA MET A 550 -0.29 -27.28 -6.90
C MET A 550 0.68 -27.66 -8.03
N LYS A 551 0.29 -27.45 -9.29
CA LYS A 551 1.14 -27.75 -10.44
C LYS A 551 2.31 -26.79 -10.55
N ALA A 552 2.05 -25.48 -10.42
CA ALA A 552 3.09 -24.46 -10.42
C ALA A 552 4.08 -24.66 -9.26
N GLY A 553 3.58 -24.88 -8.04
CA GLY A 553 4.41 -25.18 -6.88
C GLY A 553 5.26 -26.45 -7.05
N SER A 554 4.73 -27.48 -7.72
CA SER A 554 5.51 -28.70 -8.02
C SER A 554 6.70 -28.42 -8.94
N TYR A 555 6.52 -27.59 -9.98
CA TYR A 555 7.62 -27.15 -10.85
C TYR A 555 8.61 -26.23 -10.13
N GLY A 556 8.10 -25.30 -9.32
CA GLY A 556 8.92 -24.46 -8.44
C GLY A 556 9.81 -25.28 -7.51
N ILE A 557 9.25 -26.28 -6.83
CA ILE A 557 10.02 -27.20 -5.95
C ILE A 557 11.10 -27.96 -6.73
N LYS A 558 10.84 -28.38 -7.97
CA LYS A 558 11.88 -29.00 -8.82
C LYS A 558 13.04 -28.05 -9.04
N ASN A 559 12.78 -26.77 -9.29
CA ASN A 559 13.81 -25.74 -9.43
C ASN A 559 14.55 -25.49 -8.12
N LEU A 560 13.84 -25.34 -6.99
CA LEU A 560 14.49 -25.14 -5.67
C LEU A 560 15.42 -26.31 -5.29
N LYS A 561 15.02 -27.55 -5.61
CA LYS A 561 15.86 -28.75 -5.40
C LYS A 561 17.14 -28.77 -6.24
N ARG A 562 17.16 -28.09 -7.39
CA ARG A 562 18.38 -27.87 -8.19
C ARG A 562 19.22 -26.77 -7.56
N ILE A 563 18.61 -25.62 -7.28
CA ILE A 563 19.28 -24.41 -6.79
C ILE A 563 19.99 -24.64 -5.45
N ILE A 564 19.35 -25.31 -4.50
CA ILE A 564 19.89 -25.50 -3.13
C ILE A 564 21.28 -26.14 -3.10
N LYS A 565 21.61 -26.97 -4.10
CA LYS A 565 22.89 -27.67 -4.22
C LYS A 565 24.04 -26.73 -4.62
N HIS A 566 23.72 -25.63 -5.28
CA HIS A 566 24.70 -24.70 -5.84
C HIS A 566 24.80 -23.37 -5.09
N LEU A 567 23.98 -23.16 -4.05
CA LEU A 567 24.00 -21.90 -3.29
C LEU A 567 25.40 -21.49 -2.80
N PRO A 568 26.26 -22.40 -2.28
CA PRO A 568 27.62 -22.02 -1.89
C PRO A 568 28.48 -21.51 -3.04
N GLU A 569 28.36 -22.12 -4.22
CA GLU A 569 29.09 -21.74 -5.42
C GLU A 569 28.61 -20.38 -5.95
N TRP A 570 27.29 -20.21 -6.06
CA TRP A 570 26.69 -19.01 -6.66
C TRP A 570 26.77 -17.77 -5.77
N ASN A 571 27.06 -17.94 -4.49
CA ASN A 571 27.12 -16.85 -3.51
C ASN A 571 28.49 -16.76 -2.83
N TYR A 572 29.53 -17.30 -3.47
CA TYR A 572 30.89 -17.27 -2.96
C TYR A 572 31.50 -15.86 -3.06
N GLU A 573 32.06 -15.38 -1.96
CA GLU A 573 32.88 -14.17 -1.90
C GLU A 573 34.06 -14.42 -0.95
N GLU A 574 35.26 -14.01 -1.36
CA GLU A 574 36.47 -14.21 -0.55
C GLU A 574 36.38 -13.45 0.77
N GLY A 575 36.54 -14.17 1.90
CA GLY A 575 36.41 -13.59 3.24
C GLY A 575 34.97 -13.50 3.77
N ASP A 576 33.94 -13.88 3.00
CA ASP A 576 32.57 -13.97 3.50
C ASP A 576 32.44 -15.07 4.57
N MET A 577 31.77 -14.74 5.67
CA MET A 577 31.55 -15.64 6.81
C MET A 577 30.21 -16.39 6.68
N ASP A 578 29.91 -16.86 5.46
CA ASP A 578 28.67 -17.49 5.02
C ASP A 578 27.42 -16.56 5.07
N GLU A 579 27.57 -15.24 5.10
CA GLU A 579 26.40 -14.34 5.13
C GLU A 579 25.64 -14.36 3.80
N ASN A 580 26.36 -14.39 2.67
CA ASN A 580 25.75 -14.41 1.34
C ASN A 580 24.96 -15.71 1.12
N VAL A 581 25.58 -16.86 1.43
CA VAL A 581 24.92 -18.18 1.35
C VAL A 581 23.75 -18.29 2.32
N ARG A 582 23.86 -17.70 3.52
CA ARG A 582 22.75 -17.65 4.49
C ARG A 582 21.56 -16.86 3.97
N SER A 583 21.80 -15.71 3.31
CA SER A 583 20.72 -14.92 2.69
C SER A 583 20.03 -15.71 1.58
N ALA A 584 20.80 -16.29 0.65
CA ALA A 584 20.26 -17.07 -0.45
C ALA A 584 19.47 -18.30 0.02
N TYR A 585 19.99 -19.04 1.02
CA TYR A 585 19.29 -20.16 1.64
C TYR A 585 17.96 -19.73 2.29
N ARG A 586 17.96 -18.59 2.99
CA ARG A 586 16.75 -18.02 3.59
C ARG A 586 15.72 -17.64 2.52
N SER A 587 16.15 -17.03 1.41
CA SER A 587 15.27 -16.69 0.28
C SER A 587 14.62 -17.94 -0.33
N LEU A 588 15.41 -19.01 -0.54
CA LEU A 588 14.93 -20.30 -1.04
C LEU A 588 13.89 -20.94 -0.12
N VAL A 589 14.15 -20.99 1.19
CA VAL A 589 13.21 -21.52 2.19
C VAL A 589 11.92 -20.69 2.23
N GLN A 590 12.03 -19.36 2.13
CA GLN A 590 10.85 -18.49 2.03
C GLN A 590 10.05 -18.75 0.76
N GLN A 591 10.70 -18.99 -0.37
CA GLN A 591 10.01 -19.31 -1.62
C GLN A 591 9.25 -20.64 -1.53
N MET A 592 9.81 -21.67 -0.90
CA MET A 592 9.08 -22.91 -0.60
C MET A 592 7.85 -22.63 0.29
N SER A 593 8.00 -21.78 1.30
CA SER A 593 6.87 -21.36 2.13
C SER A 593 5.76 -20.66 1.35
N ARG A 594 6.10 -19.86 0.33
CA ARG A 594 5.11 -19.20 -0.54
C ARG A 594 4.30 -20.24 -1.30
N TYR A 595 4.96 -21.19 -1.97
CA TYR A 595 4.29 -22.27 -2.69
C TYR A 595 3.31 -23.05 -1.79
N ALA A 596 3.73 -23.37 -0.57
CA ALA A 596 2.85 -24.04 0.41
C ALA A 596 1.63 -23.19 0.79
N ASN A 597 1.80 -21.88 1.00
CA ASN A 597 0.68 -20.99 1.32
C ASN A 597 -0.28 -20.81 0.14
N HIS A 598 0.24 -20.74 -1.09
CA HIS A 598 -0.57 -20.64 -2.31
C HIS A 598 -1.51 -21.83 -2.45
N VAL A 599 -0.98 -23.04 -2.23
CA VAL A 599 -1.76 -24.27 -2.23
C VAL A 599 -2.77 -24.27 -1.08
N ALA A 600 -2.37 -23.89 0.14
CA ALA A 600 -3.25 -23.86 1.31
C ALA A 600 -4.44 -22.89 1.16
N ALA A 601 -4.36 -21.86 0.32
CA ALA A 601 -5.47 -20.96 0.03
C ALA A 601 -6.65 -21.60 -0.70
N ASN A 602 -6.42 -22.73 -1.39
CA ASN A 602 -7.49 -23.46 -2.05
C ASN A 602 -8.45 -24.10 -1.05
N ILE A 603 -8.02 -24.39 0.19
CA ILE A 603 -8.86 -25.01 1.22
C ILE A 603 -9.66 -23.93 1.96
N GLY A 604 -10.98 -23.97 1.84
CA GLY A 604 -11.88 -22.93 2.35
C GLY A 604 -11.87 -21.62 1.54
N GLY A 605 -11.21 -21.59 0.37
CA GLY A 605 -11.22 -20.46 -0.55
C GLY A 605 -12.54 -20.29 -1.31
N GLY A 606 -12.72 -19.13 -1.94
CA GLY A 606 -13.85 -18.86 -2.84
C GLY A 606 -13.47 -17.86 -3.93
N TYR A 607 -13.95 -18.09 -5.15
CA TYR A 607 -13.70 -17.24 -6.30
C TYR A 607 -14.63 -16.02 -6.32
N HIS A 608 -14.09 -14.85 -6.62
CA HIS A 608 -14.83 -13.60 -6.70
C HIS A 608 -14.75 -13.00 -8.11
N ASP A 609 -15.88 -12.86 -8.77
CA ASP A 609 -15.98 -12.22 -10.07
C ASP A 609 -17.00 -11.08 -10.02
N PHE A 610 -16.55 -9.83 -10.19
CA PHE A 610 -17.45 -8.70 -10.32
C PHE A 610 -18.23 -8.77 -11.64
N LYS A 611 -19.55 -8.62 -11.55
CA LYS A 611 -20.46 -8.68 -12.69
C LYS A 611 -21.45 -7.53 -12.63
N SER A 612 -21.77 -6.97 -13.80
CA SER A 612 -22.92 -6.07 -13.93
C SER A 612 -24.22 -6.85 -14.09
N VAL A 613 -25.37 -6.18 -13.98
CA VAL A 613 -26.70 -6.82 -14.10
C VAL A 613 -26.94 -7.47 -15.46
N GLU A 614 -26.21 -7.04 -16.50
CA GLU A 614 -26.28 -7.62 -17.84
C GLU A 614 -25.43 -8.90 -18.00
N GLN A 615 -24.61 -9.26 -17.01
CA GLN A 615 -23.79 -10.48 -17.02
C GLN A 615 -24.44 -11.57 -16.14
N PRO A 616 -24.70 -12.78 -16.67
CA PRO A 616 -25.32 -13.85 -15.88
C PRO A 616 -24.34 -14.55 -14.93
N GLY A 617 -24.91 -15.32 -14.01
CA GLY A 617 -24.20 -16.24 -13.11
C GLY A 617 -23.73 -15.62 -11.81
N GLU A 618 -23.11 -16.44 -10.97
CA GLU A 618 -22.72 -16.08 -9.60
C GLU A 618 -21.51 -15.13 -9.59
N THR A 619 -21.47 -14.24 -8.60
CA THR A 619 -20.30 -13.38 -8.31
C THR A 619 -19.36 -14.00 -7.27
N PHE A 620 -19.83 -15.03 -6.57
CA PHE A 620 -19.07 -15.78 -5.60
C PHE A 620 -19.31 -17.28 -5.81
N THR A 621 -18.23 -18.04 -5.98
CA THR A 621 -18.31 -19.51 -6.12
C THR A 621 -17.25 -20.17 -5.26
N PRO A 622 -17.61 -21.04 -4.29
CA PRO A 622 -16.63 -21.77 -3.50
C PRO A 622 -15.66 -22.61 -4.33
N VAL A 623 -14.44 -22.83 -3.83
CA VAL A 623 -13.53 -23.80 -4.44
C VAL A 623 -14.14 -25.20 -4.35
N ASP A 624 -14.12 -25.94 -5.46
CA ASP A 624 -14.74 -27.25 -5.53
C ASP A 624 -14.01 -28.30 -4.66
N ARG A 625 -14.75 -29.35 -4.27
CA ARG A 625 -14.23 -30.40 -3.37
C ARG A 625 -13.00 -31.11 -3.92
N ALA A 626 -12.90 -31.35 -5.22
CA ALA A 626 -11.78 -32.07 -5.80
C ALA A 626 -10.49 -31.24 -5.71
N THR A 627 -10.58 -29.93 -5.99
CA THR A 627 -9.46 -29.00 -5.84
C THR A 627 -8.99 -28.90 -4.39
N GLN A 628 -9.90 -28.78 -3.43
CA GLN A 628 -9.53 -28.74 -1.99
C GLN A 628 -8.81 -30.02 -1.54
N LYS A 629 -9.31 -31.19 -1.94
CA LYS A 629 -8.65 -32.47 -1.64
C LYS A 629 -7.28 -32.61 -2.29
N ARG A 630 -7.15 -32.18 -3.55
CA ARG A 630 -5.87 -32.19 -4.27
C ARG A 630 -4.86 -31.26 -3.61
N ALA A 631 -5.29 -30.09 -3.14
CA ALA A 631 -4.45 -29.17 -2.37
C ALA A 631 -3.96 -29.82 -1.07
N LEU A 632 -4.85 -30.49 -0.32
CA LEU A 632 -4.46 -31.19 0.91
C LEU A 632 -3.46 -32.33 0.63
N ALA A 633 -3.70 -33.13 -0.40
CA ALA A 633 -2.77 -34.21 -0.80
C ALA A 633 -1.39 -33.66 -1.21
N TRP A 634 -1.36 -32.51 -1.89
CA TRP A 634 -0.10 -31.85 -2.24
C TRP A 634 0.66 -31.37 -1.00
N LEU A 635 -0.04 -30.76 -0.04
CA LEU A 635 0.54 -30.31 1.24
C LEU A 635 1.03 -31.48 2.07
N GLU A 636 0.32 -32.61 2.06
CA GLU A 636 0.77 -33.84 2.68
C GLU A 636 2.15 -34.26 2.15
N GLU A 637 2.30 -34.36 0.82
CA GLU A 637 3.54 -34.85 0.21
C GLU A 637 4.71 -33.87 0.32
N ASN A 638 4.44 -32.56 0.28
CA ASN A 638 5.51 -31.54 0.18
C ASN A 638 5.76 -30.75 1.48
N VAL A 639 4.84 -30.80 2.44
CA VAL A 639 4.93 -30.06 3.71
C VAL A 639 4.81 -30.97 4.92
N PHE A 640 3.76 -31.79 5.03
CA PHE A 640 3.58 -32.60 6.24
C PHE A 640 4.54 -33.78 6.30
N LYS A 641 4.90 -34.35 5.14
CA LYS A 641 6.11 -35.14 4.99
C LYS A 641 7.32 -34.23 5.08
N GLU A 642 8.27 -34.58 5.95
CA GLU A 642 9.45 -33.76 6.23
C GLU A 642 10.22 -33.45 4.93
N PRO A 643 10.37 -32.17 4.55
CA PRO A 643 11.06 -31.77 3.33
C PRO A 643 12.58 -31.81 3.55
N THR A 644 13.13 -33.01 3.77
CA THR A 644 14.53 -33.24 4.17
C THR A 644 15.54 -32.65 3.19
N TRP A 645 15.19 -32.51 1.92
CA TRP A 645 16.02 -31.89 0.89
C TRP A 645 16.37 -30.42 1.19
N LEU A 646 15.60 -29.72 2.02
CA LEU A 646 15.90 -28.36 2.47
C LEU A 646 17.00 -28.29 3.53
N ILE A 647 17.36 -29.42 4.13
CA ILE A 647 18.27 -29.47 5.30
C ILE A 647 19.39 -30.50 5.13
N SER A 648 19.39 -31.28 4.06
CA SER A 648 20.33 -32.37 3.83
C SER A 648 21.70 -31.93 3.30
N GLU A 649 21.79 -30.75 2.68
CA GLU A 649 23.04 -30.27 2.12
C GLU A 649 24.08 -29.99 3.22
N PRO A 650 25.34 -30.45 3.10
CA PRO A 650 26.33 -30.36 4.19
C PRO A 650 26.57 -28.94 4.72
N TYR A 651 26.53 -27.93 3.84
CA TYR A 651 26.76 -26.54 4.22
C TYR A 651 25.66 -25.97 5.12
N VAL A 652 24.44 -26.53 5.12
CA VAL A 652 23.32 -26.01 5.93
C VAL A 652 23.65 -26.05 7.42
N ARG A 653 24.45 -27.02 7.85
CA ARG A 653 24.94 -27.12 9.25
C ARG A 653 25.94 -26.03 9.64
N ARG A 654 26.56 -25.36 8.66
CA ARG A 654 27.36 -24.13 8.90
C ARG A 654 26.46 -22.92 9.13
N LEU A 655 25.30 -22.89 8.48
CA LEU A 655 24.37 -21.75 8.54
C LEU A 655 23.57 -21.71 9.83
N VAL A 656 23.18 -22.89 10.35
CA VAL A 656 22.35 -22.99 11.55
C VAL A 656 22.69 -24.21 12.41
N ARG A 657 22.54 -24.04 13.72
CA ARG A 657 22.79 -25.09 14.73
C ARG A 657 21.81 -26.27 14.62
N VAL A 658 20.55 -25.99 14.30
CA VAL A 658 19.46 -26.99 14.19
C VAL A 658 18.71 -26.72 12.89
N PRO A 659 19.07 -27.38 11.78
CA PRO A 659 18.47 -27.16 10.46
C PRO A 659 16.94 -27.24 10.43
N GLU A 660 16.34 -28.13 11.22
CA GLU A 660 14.90 -28.35 11.31
C GLU A 660 14.15 -27.08 11.73
N ASN A 661 14.77 -26.22 12.55
CA ASN A 661 14.16 -24.96 12.99
C ASN A 661 13.88 -23.99 11.83
N ASN A 662 14.63 -24.09 10.72
CA ASN A 662 14.43 -23.22 9.57
C ASN A 662 13.23 -23.61 8.72
N ILE A 663 12.79 -24.87 8.80
CA ILE A 663 11.68 -25.39 7.98
C ILE A 663 10.36 -25.53 8.75
N PHE A 664 10.38 -25.51 10.09
CA PHE A 664 9.14 -25.50 10.89
C PHE A 664 8.19 -24.36 10.53
N GLY A 665 8.73 -23.18 10.22
CA GLY A 665 7.92 -22.03 9.81
C GLY A 665 7.09 -22.26 8.53
N ILE A 666 7.50 -23.17 7.65
CA ILE A 666 6.71 -23.56 6.46
C ILE A 666 5.43 -24.26 6.92
N ALA A 667 5.58 -25.30 7.75
CA ALA A 667 4.45 -26.09 8.23
C ALA A 667 3.55 -25.32 9.19
N ASP A 668 4.13 -24.48 10.05
CA ASP A 668 3.36 -23.67 11.01
C ASP A 668 2.37 -22.75 10.29
N ARG A 669 2.80 -22.04 9.23
CA ARG A 669 1.90 -21.16 8.45
C ARG A 669 0.76 -21.94 7.80
N VAL A 670 1.05 -23.10 7.22
CA VAL A 670 0.03 -23.97 6.62
C VAL A 670 -0.94 -24.47 7.68
N LEU A 671 -0.43 -25.03 8.77
CA LEU A 671 -1.26 -25.56 9.85
C LEU A 671 -2.11 -24.47 10.50
N ASP A 672 -1.53 -23.30 10.77
CA ASP A 672 -2.24 -22.15 11.32
C ASP A 672 -3.44 -21.75 10.47
N LYS A 673 -3.30 -21.78 9.14
CA LYS A 673 -4.42 -21.55 8.23
C LYS A 673 -5.44 -22.69 8.30
N LEU A 674 -5.03 -23.92 8.00
CA LEU A 674 -5.94 -25.07 7.83
C LEU A 674 -6.70 -25.46 9.11
N THR A 675 -6.11 -25.20 10.27
CA THR A 675 -6.72 -25.50 11.59
C THR A 675 -7.37 -24.27 12.23
N SER A 676 -7.40 -23.12 11.54
CA SER A 676 -7.99 -21.90 12.07
C SER A 676 -9.51 -22.01 12.19
N ALA A 677 -10.06 -21.27 13.16
CA ALA A 677 -11.50 -21.09 13.29
C ALA A 677 -12.14 -20.54 12.00
N MET A 678 -11.44 -19.62 11.33
CA MET A 678 -11.92 -18.99 10.10
C MET A 678 -12.04 -19.98 8.94
N THR A 679 -11.00 -20.78 8.66
CA THR A 679 -11.02 -21.75 7.56
C THR A 679 -12.08 -22.82 7.78
N ILE A 680 -12.18 -23.38 8.99
CA ILE A 680 -13.20 -24.39 9.31
C ILE A 680 -14.61 -23.81 9.11
N ASN A 681 -14.84 -22.56 9.57
CA ASN A 681 -16.12 -21.88 9.36
C ASN A 681 -16.39 -21.59 7.87
N LEU A 682 -15.39 -21.18 7.09
CA LEU A 682 -15.57 -20.97 5.65
C LEU A 682 -15.94 -22.27 4.94
N VAL A 683 -15.25 -23.37 5.23
CA VAL A 683 -15.60 -24.69 4.68
C VAL A 683 -17.02 -25.10 5.08
N SER A 684 -17.42 -24.88 6.33
CA SER A 684 -18.80 -25.10 6.77
C SER A 684 -19.82 -24.24 5.99
N LYS A 685 -19.57 -22.94 5.84
CA LYS A 685 -20.45 -22.03 5.08
C LYS A 685 -20.51 -22.37 3.58
N HIS A 686 -19.44 -22.91 3.02
CA HIS A 686 -19.38 -23.34 1.62
C HIS A 686 -19.97 -24.74 1.39
N ALA A 687 -20.33 -25.47 2.46
CA ALA A 687 -20.93 -26.80 2.39
C ALA A 687 -22.43 -26.76 2.02
N THR A 688 -22.77 -26.13 0.89
CA THR A 688 -24.15 -25.88 0.44
C THR A 688 -24.82 -27.08 -0.24
N GLY A 689 -24.09 -28.18 -0.50
CA GLY A 689 -24.65 -29.41 -1.07
C GLY A 689 -23.74 -30.63 -0.87
N ALA A 690 -24.25 -31.82 -1.22
CA ALA A 690 -23.55 -33.10 -1.02
C ALA A 690 -22.22 -33.21 -1.81
N GLY A 691 -22.07 -32.43 -2.89
CA GLY A 691 -20.82 -32.35 -3.67
C GLY A 691 -19.74 -31.45 -3.07
N SER A 692 -20.07 -30.60 -2.09
CA SER A 692 -19.13 -29.67 -1.45
C SER A 692 -18.20 -30.38 -0.47
N TYR A 693 -17.01 -29.81 -0.24
CA TYR A 693 -16.08 -30.34 0.77
C TYR A 693 -16.65 -30.11 2.16
N GLN A 694 -16.96 -31.19 2.88
CA GLN A 694 -17.64 -31.07 4.17
C GLN A 694 -16.65 -30.71 5.28
N PRO A 695 -17.04 -29.89 6.28
CA PRO A 695 -16.15 -29.52 7.37
C PRO A 695 -15.65 -30.73 8.19
N MET A 696 -16.49 -31.74 8.41
CA MET A 696 -16.04 -33.00 9.02
C MET A 696 -15.11 -33.81 8.12
N GLU A 697 -15.26 -33.68 6.80
CA GLU A 697 -14.36 -34.33 5.85
C GLU A 697 -12.96 -33.71 5.93
N LEU A 698 -12.87 -32.37 5.95
CA LEU A 698 -11.62 -31.66 6.21
C LEU A 698 -10.98 -32.12 7.53
N VAL A 699 -11.74 -32.15 8.63
CA VAL A 699 -11.22 -32.60 9.94
C VAL A 699 -10.66 -34.01 9.86
N ASN A 700 -11.41 -34.95 9.28
CA ASN A 700 -11.01 -36.34 9.16
C ASN A 700 -9.75 -36.50 8.30
N ASP A 701 -9.68 -35.81 7.16
CA ASP A 701 -8.53 -35.87 6.26
C ASP A 701 -7.28 -35.27 6.95
N LEU A 702 -7.41 -34.11 7.61
CA LEU A 702 -6.30 -33.43 8.28
C LEU A 702 -5.76 -34.23 9.47
N VAL A 703 -6.64 -34.70 10.35
CA VAL A 703 -6.27 -35.57 11.49
C VAL A 703 -5.71 -36.89 10.98
N GLY A 704 -6.31 -37.45 9.93
CA GLY A 704 -5.85 -38.65 9.24
C GLY A 704 -4.40 -38.56 8.79
N CYS A 705 -4.04 -37.45 8.16
CA CYS A 705 -2.68 -37.15 7.70
C CYS A 705 -1.71 -36.96 8.86
N LEU A 706 -1.99 -36.02 9.77
CA LEU A 706 -1.06 -35.58 10.81
C LEU A 706 -0.83 -36.63 11.92
N PHE A 707 -1.82 -37.49 12.15
CA PHE A 707 -1.76 -38.55 13.16
C PHE A 707 -1.74 -39.94 12.52
N ARG A 708 -1.20 -40.09 11.30
CA ARG A 708 -1.03 -41.42 10.69
C ARG A 708 -0.14 -42.34 11.53
N SER A 709 0.87 -41.79 12.19
CA SER A 709 1.82 -42.54 13.05
C SER A 709 1.14 -43.24 14.23
N THR A 710 -0.04 -42.80 14.67
CA THR A 710 -0.78 -43.47 15.75
C THR A 710 -1.39 -44.78 15.30
N ALA A 711 -1.74 -44.91 14.01
CA ALA A 711 -2.30 -46.11 13.42
C ALA A 711 -1.22 -47.12 13.01
N THR A 712 -0.09 -46.63 12.49
CA THR A 712 1.01 -47.48 12.00
C THR A 712 2.00 -47.88 13.09
N GLY A 713 2.00 -47.20 14.24
CA GLY A 713 2.98 -47.39 15.31
C GLY A 713 4.38 -46.85 14.99
N THR A 714 4.54 -46.17 13.84
CA THR A 714 5.82 -45.60 13.42
C THR A 714 6.29 -44.54 14.40
N LYS A 715 7.62 -44.45 14.57
CA LYS A 715 8.27 -43.45 15.42
C LYS A 715 7.86 -42.04 14.98
N ALA A 716 7.38 -41.23 15.92
CA ALA A 716 7.15 -39.80 15.67
C ALA A 716 8.51 -39.08 15.69
N THR A 717 8.98 -38.66 14.51
CA THR A 717 10.21 -37.88 14.36
C THR A 717 10.06 -36.49 15.00
N LEU A 718 11.15 -35.73 15.11
CA LEU A 718 11.07 -34.35 15.58
C LEU A 718 10.05 -33.54 14.76
N TRP A 719 10.05 -33.73 13.44
CA TRP A 719 9.08 -33.14 12.52
C TRP A 719 7.64 -33.55 12.83
N THR A 720 7.36 -34.86 12.90
CA THR A 720 6.00 -35.34 13.20
C THR A 720 5.48 -34.81 14.54
N ARG A 721 6.32 -34.82 15.58
CA ARG A 721 5.95 -34.29 16.90
C ARG A 721 5.68 -32.79 16.86
N HIS A 722 6.41 -32.03 16.05
CA HIS A 722 6.16 -30.60 15.86
C HIS A 722 4.79 -30.34 15.25
N LEU A 723 4.48 -31.01 14.14
CA LEU A 723 3.18 -30.89 13.46
C LEU A 723 2.01 -31.25 14.39
N GLN A 724 2.14 -32.36 15.13
CA GLN A 724 1.10 -32.84 16.03
C GLN A 724 0.85 -31.87 17.19
N ARG A 725 1.90 -31.31 17.81
CA ARG A 725 1.76 -30.26 18.85
C ARG A 725 1.07 -29.02 18.30
N ARG A 726 1.51 -28.53 17.13
CA ARG A 726 0.93 -27.33 16.51
C ARG A 726 -0.55 -27.53 16.21
N ALA A 727 -0.92 -28.66 15.61
CA ALA A 727 -2.30 -28.99 15.29
C ALA A 727 -3.21 -29.08 16.53
N VAL A 728 -2.77 -29.78 17.60
CA VAL A 728 -3.53 -29.86 18.86
C VAL A 728 -3.75 -28.48 19.47
N GLY A 729 -2.69 -27.67 19.57
CA GLY A 729 -2.79 -26.30 20.09
C GLY A 729 -3.76 -25.44 19.28
N ASN A 730 -3.71 -25.53 17.95
CA ASN A 730 -4.57 -24.76 17.07
C ASN A 730 -6.04 -25.20 17.12
N PHE A 731 -6.33 -26.50 17.14
CA PHE A 731 -7.71 -26.97 17.29
C PHE A 731 -8.32 -26.57 18.64
N ILE A 732 -7.53 -26.64 19.73
CA ILE A 732 -7.96 -26.12 21.04
C ILE A 732 -8.27 -24.62 20.96
N LYS A 733 -7.40 -23.84 20.30
CA LYS A 733 -7.64 -22.40 20.09
C LYS A 733 -8.91 -22.16 19.27
N ALA A 734 -9.09 -22.86 18.16
CA ALA A 734 -10.25 -22.74 17.28
C ALA A 734 -11.56 -23.11 18.00
N TRP A 735 -11.54 -24.15 18.83
CA TRP A 735 -12.67 -24.54 19.67
C TRP A 735 -13.03 -23.48 20.71
N LYS A 736 -12.06 -22.73 21.23
CA LYS A 736 -12.29 -21.65 22.21
C LYS A 736 -12.82 -20.36 21.60
N VAL A 737 -12.67 -20.14 20.29
CA VAL A 737 -13.23 -18.96 19.62
C VAL A 737 -14.77 -19.00 19.69
N THR A 738 -15.38 -17.90 20.13
CA THR A 738 -16.85 -17.74 20.29
C THR A 738 -17.45 -16.71 19.34
N VAL A 739 -16.63 -15.93 18.62
CA VAL A 739 -17.11 -14.89 17.68
C VAL A 739 -17.48 -15.44 16.30
N VAL A 740 -17.15 -16.70 16.06
CA VAL A 740 -17.56 -17.48 14.89
C VAL A 740 -18.23 -18.72 15.47
N ASP A 741 -19.39 -19.14 14.94
CA ASP A 741 -20.22 -20.15 15.62
C ASP A 741 -20.05 -21.56 15.04
N GLU A 742 -20.00 -21.71 13.71
CA GLU A 742 -20.05 -23.02 13.06
C GLU A 742 -18.78 -23.88 13.21
N GLN A 743 -17.61 -23.29 13.46
CA GLN A 743 -16.35 -24.05 13.57
C GLN A 743 -16.24 -24.90 14.83
N ARG A 744 -16.90 -24.49 15.92
CA ARG A 744 -16.69 -25.07 17.26
C ARG A 744 -16.95 -26.57 17.33
N PRO A 745 -18.07 -27.12 16.81
CA PRO A 745 -18.30 -28.57 16.81
C PRO A 745 -17.23 -29.34 16.06
N TYR A 746 -16.76 -28.82 14.92
CA TYR A 746 -15.73 -29.49 14.11
C TYR A 746 -14.35 -29.45 14.78
N ALA A 747 -13.98 -28.34 15.41
CA ALA A 747 -12.76 -28.25 16.20
C ALA A 747 -12.79 -29.19 17.42
N LEU A 748 -13.93 -29.29 18.11
CA LEU A 748 -14.12 -30.26 19.18
C LEU A 748 -14.01 -31.71 18.67
N ALA A 749 -14.62 -32.01 17.53
CA ALA A 749 -14.55 -33.33 16.91
C ALA A 749 -13.10 -33.70 16.56
N ALA A 750 -12.30 -32.77 16.04
CA ALA A 750 -10.88 -32.98 15.79
C ALA A 750 -10.12 -33.32 17.09
N ILE A 751 -10.34 -32.56 18.17
CA ILE A 751 -9.72 -32.80 19.49
C ILE A 751 -10.08 -34.19 20.02
N GLN A 752 -11.37 -34.56 19.95
CA GLN A 752 -11.84 -35.86 20.41
C GLN A 752 -11.27 -37.01 19.55
N GLN A 753 -11.22 -36.85 18.24
CA GLN A 753 -10.64 -37.83 17.32
C GLN A 753 -9.15 -38.04 17.60
N ILE A 754 -8.39 -36.95 17.81
CA ILE A 754 -6.97 -37.01 18.16
C ILE A 754 -6.80 -37.73 19.51
N LYS A 755 -7.58 -37.37 20.53
CA LYS A 755 -7.55 -38.04 21.84
C LYS A 755 -7.72 -39.55 21.71
N THR A 756 -8.75 -40.00 20.98
CA THR A 756 -9.02 -41.42 20.75
C THR A 756 -7.84 -42.11 20.05
N ARG A 757 -7.31 -41.49 18.99
CA ARG A 757 -6.14 -42.02 18.26
C ARG A 757 -4.91 -42.18 19.14
N LEU A 758 -4.61 -41.19 19.98
CA LEU A 758 -3.47 -41.22 20.89
C LEU A 758 -3.63 -42.30 21.99
N GLN A 759 -4.85 -42.50 22.50
CA GLN A 759 -5.14 -43.56 23.49
C GLN A 759 -5.01 -44.96 22.90
N GLN A 760 -5.36 -45.13 21.62
CA GLN A 760 -5.29 -46.40 20.91
C GLN A 760 -3.88 -46.69 20.34
N ALA A 761 -3.03 -45.67 20.22
CA ALA A 761 -1.71 -45.79 19.62
C ALA A 761 -0.85 -46.84 20.36
N ARG A 762 -0.20 -47.71 19.59
CA ARG A 762 0.76 -48.69 20.09
C ARG A 762 2.12 -48.40 19.44
N THR A 763 3.13 -48.09 20.26
CA THR A 763 4.50 -47.82 19.77
C THR A 763 5.56 -48.27 20.77
N THR A 764 6.65 -48.83 20.25
CA THR A 764 7.80 -49.29 21.04
C THR A 764 8.79 -48.17 21.36
N ASP A 765 8.73 -47.03 20.67
CA ASP A 765 9.63 -45.89 20.88
C ASP A 765 9.22 -45.06 22.12
N ALA A 766 10.13 -44.97 23.09
CA ALA A 766 9.87 -44.29 24.37
C ALA A 766 9.59 -42.79 24.23
N ALA A 767 10.30 -42.11 23.33
CA ALA A 767 10.10 -40.69 23.07
C ALA A 767 8.72 -40.41 22.44
N THR A 768 8.28 -41.28 21.53
CA THR A 768 6.95 -41.22 20.92
C THR A 768 5.85 -41.44 21.98
N ARG A 769 6.01 -42.41 22.90
CA ARG A 769 5.06 -42.60 24.01
C ARG A 769 4.97 -41.37 24.92
N ALA A 770 6.12 -40.80 25.31
CA ALA A 770 6.17 -39.60 26.14
C ALA A 770 5.47 -38.41 25.44
N HIS A 771 5.71 -38.24 24.14
CA HIS A 771 5.05 -37.22 23.35
C HIS A 771 3.52 -37.39 23.28
N TYR A 772 3.03 -38.59 23.02
CA TYR A 772 1.59 -38.86 22.98
C TYR A 772 0.92 -38.64 24.34
N ALA A 773 1.61 -39.01 25.44
CA ALA A 773 1.12 -38.76 26.80
C ALA A 773 1.00 -37.25 27.11
N ASP A 774 1.97 -36.45 26.68
CA ASP A 774 1.94 -34.99 26.80
C ASP A 774 0.75 -34.38 26.02
N LEU A 775 0.55 -34.76 24.76
CA LEU A 775 -0.60 -34.29 23.97
C LEU A 775 -1.94 -34.67 24.61
N LEU A 776 -2.07 -35.89 25.14
CA LEU A 776 -3.27 -36.32 25.86
C LEU A 776 -3.53 -35.47 27.10
N GLN A 777 -2.47 -35.12 27.85
CA GLN A 777 -2.58 -34.27 29.02
C GLN A 777 -3.00 -32.84 28.65
N GLN A 778 -2.45 -32.27 27.58
CA GLN A 778 -2.85 -30.95 27.07
C GLN A 778 -4.33 -30.92 26.66
N ILE A 779 -4.79 -31.95 25.93
CA ILE A 779 -6.20 -32.09 25.56
C ILE A 779 -7.09 -32.21 26.80
N LYS A 780 -6.68 -33.01 27.79
CA LYS A 780 -7.42 -33.16 29.05
C LYS A 780 -7.59 -31.82 29.77
N ILE A 781 -6.49 -31.07 29.94
CA ILE A 781 -6.50 -29.75 30.58
C ILE A 781 -7.44 -28.80 29.84
N ALA A 782 -7.33 -28.74 28.50
CA ALA A 782 -8.16 -27.88 27.67
C ALA A 782 -9.66 -28.18 27.80
N LEU A 783 -10.04 -29.47 27.85
CA LEU A 783 -11.43 -29.91 28.00
C LEU A 783 -11.96 -29.72 29.43
N SER A 784 -11.10 -29.73 30.45
CA SER A 784 -11.49 -29.52 31.86
C SER A 784 -11.65 -28.05 32.26
N GLY A 785 -11.04 -27.12 31.52
CA GLY A 785 -10.93 -25.70 31.89
C GLY A 785 -12.03 -24.77 31.36
N MET A 786 -13.25 -25.27 31.05
CA MET A 786 -14.39 -24.37 30.87
C MET A 786 -14.99 -24.05 32.24
N PRO A 787 -15.18 -22.76 32.61
CA PRO A 787 -15.94 -22.43 33.79
C PRO A 787 -17.35 -22.98 33.60
N THR A 788 -17.81 -23.80 34.55
CA THR A 788 -19.25 -23.92 34.75
C THR A 788 -19.79 -22.51 35.04
N ALA A 789 -21.03 -22.22 34.65
CA ALA A 789 -21.68 -20.90 34.80
C ALA A 789 -21.78 -20.37 36.26
N LYS A 790 -21.05 -20.95 37.21
CA LYS A 790 -20.92 -20.53 38.61
C LYS A 790 -19.76 -19.58 38.90
N GLU A 791 -18.74 -19.47 38.04
CA GLU A 791 -17.56 -18.63 38.34
C GLU A 791 -17.61 -17.20 37.77
N SER A 792 -18.62 -16.86 36.96
CA SER A 792 -18.82 -15.48 36.47
C SER A 792 -19.37 -14.50 37.51
N LYS A 793 -19.68 -14.97 38.73
CA LYS A 793 -20.14 -14.11 39.85
C LYS A 793 -19.05 -13.73 40.86
N ALA A 794 -17.82 -14.23 40.73
CA ALA A 794 -16.76 -13.95 41.69
C ALA A 794 -15.78 -12.83 41.26
N GLY A 795 -15.87 -12.33 40.02
CA GLY A 795 -14.96 -11.31 39.48
C GLY A 795 -15.47 -9.86 39.48
N ALA A 796 -16.65 -9.58 40.05
CA ALA A 796 -17.24 -8.24 40.06
C ALA A 796 -16.97 -7.42 41.34
N VAL A 797 -16.01 -7.86 42.18
CA VAL A 797 -15.57 -7.11 43.35
C VAL A 797 -14.05 -7.23 43.47
N MET A 798 -13.33 -6.34 42.79
CA MET A 798 -12.14 -5.61 43.26
C MET A 798 -11.37 -5.02 42.07
N GLU A 799 -11.30 -3.67 42.10
CA GLU A 799 -10.48 -2.71 41.32
C GLU A 799 -10.76 -2.48 39.83
#